data_AF-A0A316A676-F1
#
_entry.id   AF-A0A316A676-F1
#
_cell.length_a   1.000
_cell.length_b   1.000
_cell.length_c   1.000
_cell.angle_alpha   90.00
_cell.angle_beta   90.00
_cell.angle_gamma   90.00
#
_symmetry.space_group_name_H-M   'P 1'
#
loop_
_entity.id
_entity.type
_entity.pdbx_description
1 polymer ?
#
loop_
_entity_poly.entity_id
_entity_poly.type
_entity_poly.pdbx_seq_one_letter_code
_entity_poly.pdbx_strand_id
1 'polypeptide(L)'
;MRCPVPGLANAAVAAVAGLLGAGVFVVPAWAAEIPTTGDAAGASAATKIDPDAPTALLTGTLRVLADVDHTRAGSLEAARRAAAVSLAGSLGPASGPARSLDPVSSYLQVGGVWVPLRSAAVGDVAPGSAVTVRVEVPEPVVQAVEDGERVDATPDSRSAATTTIPEGTLDAAADAPAPASSALARASAVSAATTAEPVAAQVVTATAPAAAVVTSSQSVTVVAVSMLGGSDSYYADSTVDSLLASVSDYWGEQTGGAVGFRRDGAVTRYASSLSCSDPNALWSEAAQRSGFIQGAGRHLLLLLPPQAYAAGCSYGLGSVGASPGAGGVTYVSDASWPAIAHELGHNMSLLHADRLQCGSAVDEAVGRTGGYRSCTVLDYGDRTDVMSSAAARSDGTPIQATGSASAFALARLGLLASGGRTTVTGAGTSTWTIQPLSSLSGLRSVVVTDPRSDDVYDLEVRANSGRDTFGWGGSTRVTYGLRVLKANDDGGSLLLDPTPTSGTDTNVVVAPGTTFTSAAGGVAVRTTNNPDGSVTAQVSVAPAGKDHWAPSAVATTVAGRLQGDDRYGTATAVSGALVKTPTSGQRVFVASGSTFPDALAAGAAAGLASSPTPVVLVPASGALPASVTAELRRVAPSRITVVGGSKAVDDGVVDQLRAFSGTVERVQGDDRYATSATVARNAAADAGGSTGPVFLATGLDFPDALSGAAAAAQMGGSLLLTDPQNLSAPAQSALAAMQPSRVYVLGGQVSAGVLSQVSAAVPGAAVQRLAGDDRYGTAVEVSKVSHAQGAGTVVLATGADFPDALAGGPLAASLRAPLLLVQPSCAPGAVVDQVAGLKATTTTALGGTRSLSDAAASLTRC
;
A
#
# COMPACT_ATOMS: atom_id res chain seq x y z
N MET A 1 -8.68 3.87 -74.71
CA MET A 1 -7.37 4.51 -75.00
C MET A 1 -7.20 5.63 -73.98
N ARG A 2 -6.16 5.80 -73.15
CA ARG A 2 -4.93 5.06 -72.75
C ARG A 2 -4.73 5.37 -71.24
N CYS A 3 -4.00 4.51 -70.53
CA CYS A 3 -3.98 4.38 -69.07
C CYS A 3 -3.46 5.57 -68.23
N PRO A 4 -3.93 5.66 -66.95
CA PRO A 4 -3.48 6.58 -65.89
C PRO A 4 -2.35 5.92 -65.05
N VAL A 5 -1.84 6.45 -63.92
CA VAL A 5 -2.44 6.47 -62.56
C VAL A 5 -1.66 7.45 -61.62
N PRO A 6 -2.24 7.90 -60.48
CA PRO A 6 -2.21 9.26 -59.92
C PRO A 6 -1.48 9.28 -58.55
N GLY A 7 -1.41 10.32 -57.70
CA GLY A 7 -2.01 11.66 -57.60
C GLY A 7 -1.81 12.13 -56.14
N LEU A 8 -1.35 13.37 -55.95
CA LEU A 8 -2.10 14.51 -55.36
C LEU A 8 -2.13 14.52 -53.81
N ALA A 9 -1.49 15.42 -53.07
CA ALA A 9 -1.32 16.89 -53.12
C ALA A 9 -2.38 17.71 -52.37
N ASN A 10 -1.88 18.81 -51.80
CA ASN A 10 -2.54 20.10 -51.53
C ASN A 10 -3.37 20.20 -50.23
N ALA A 11 -3.48 21.33 -49.54
CA ALA A 11 -3.21 22.76 -49.81
C ALA A 11 -3.40 23.52 -48.45
N ALA A 12 -3.12 24.81 -48.19
CA ALA A 12 -2.53 25.99 -48.85
C ALA A 12 -2.50 27.14 -47.77
N VAL A 13 -1.45 27.98 -47.66
CA VAL A 13 -1.33 29.44 -48.05
C VAL A 13 -2.14 30.42 -47.16
N ALA A 14 -1.76 31.62 -46.69
CA ALA A 14 -0.60 32.58 -46.66
C ALA A 14 -0.88 33.58 -45.48
N ALA A 15 0.03 34.34 -44.87
CA ALA A 15 0.71 35.57 -45.35
C ALA A 15 1.70 36.14 -44.27
N VAL A 16 2.55 37.11 -44.64
CA VAL A 16 3.86 37.48 -44.01
C VAL A 16 3.88 38.86 -43.32
N ALA A 17 4.59 39.00 -42.17
CA ALA A 17 5.50 40.11 -41.74
C ALA A 17 5.76 40.04 -40.20
N GLY A 18 6.94 40.22 -39.57
CA GLY A 18 8.33 40.44 -39.98
C GLY A 18 9.29 40.30 -38.78
N LEU A 19 10.60 40.29 -39.09
CA LEU A 19 11.80 40.49 -38.24
C LEU A 19 12.09 39.52 -37.08
N LEU A 20 12.99 38.56 -37.30
CA LEU A 20 14.07 38.08 -36.40
C LEU A 20 14.97 37.12 -37.21
N GLY A 21 16.23 37.49 -37.49
CA GLY A 21 17.23 36.63 -38.17
C GLY A 21 18.24 36.11 -37.15
N ALA A 22 18.88 34.94 -37.29
CA ALA A 22 18.92 33.90 -38.32
C ALA A 22 19.27 32.58 -37.58
N GLY A 23 18.65 31.42 -37.81
CA GLY A 23 18.84 30.49 -38.95
C GLY A 23 19.27 29.10 -38.40
N VAL A 24 18.36 28.15 -38.05
CA VAL A 24 17.66 27.11 -38.87
C VAL A 24 18.50 25.82 -39.04
N PHE A 25 18.07 24.54 -38.95
CA PHE A 25 16.90 23.71 -38.49
C PHE A 25 17.17 22.27 -39.11
N VAL A 26 16.87 21.06 -38.57
CA VAL A 26 15.62 20.24 -38.57
C VAL A 26 15.96 18.79 -38.09
N VAL A 27 14.97 18.08 -37.52
CA VAL A 27 14.88 16.68 -36.99
C VAL A 27 13.78 15.93 -37.80
N PRO A 28 13.46 14.59 -37.74
CA PRO A 28 14.17 13.28 -37.77
C PRO A 28 13.64 12.28 -38.88
N ALA A 29 14.09 11.01 -38.89
CA ALA A 29 13.37 9.85 -39.46
C ALA A 29 13.66 8.52 -38.69
N TRP A 30 12.90 7.46 -38.99
CA TRP A 30 12.32 6.40 -38.14
C TRP A 30 12.84 4.97 -38.46
N ALA A 31 12.80 4.10 -37.44
CA ALA A 31 12.71 2.62 -37.36
C ALA A 31 13.13 1.68 -38.51
N ALA A 32 13.93 0.64 -38.16
CA ALA A 32 13.70 -0.77 -38.55
C ALA A 32 14.57 -1.76 -37.72
N GLU A 33 13.97 -2.89 -37.33
CA GLU A 33 14.52 -4.02 -36.55
C GLU A 33 15.33 -5.06 -37.39
N ILE A 34 16.33 -5.67 -36.74
CA ILE A 34 16.89 -7.07 -36.76
C ILE A 34 16.90 -7.89 -38.10
N PRO A 35 18.05 -8.52 -38.47
CA PRO A 35 18.28 -9.95 -38.19
C PRO A 35 19.69 -10.33 -37.68
N THR A 36 19.74 -11.52 -37.07
CA THR A 36 20.83 -12.24 -36.40
C THR A 36 22.00 -12.67 -37.30
N THR A 37 23.18 -12.84 -36.68
CA THR A 37 24.23 -13.90 -36.83
C THR A 37 25.68 -13.38 -36.87
N GLY A 38 26.58 -14.07 -36.16
CA GLY A 38 27.98 -14.24 -36.57
C GLY A 38 29.04 -13.47 -35.79
N ASP A 39 29.97 -14.23 -35.21
CA ASP A 39 31.21 -13.81 -34.53
C ASP A 39 32.10 -12.86 -35.35
N ALA A 40 32.85 -11.98 -34.66
CA ALA A 40 34.32 -11.91 -34.70
C ALA A 40 34.87 -10.53 -34.24
N ALA A 41 36.08 -10.61 -33.66
CA ALA A 41 36.91 -9.56 -33.10
C ALA A 41 37.18 -8.32 -33.96
N GLY A 42 37.53 -7.20 -33.31
CA GLY A 42 38.27 -6.10 -33.93
C GLY A 42 38.10 -4.75 -33.24
N ALA A 43 39.16 -4.29 -32.57
CA ALA A 43 39.25 -2.99 -31.94
C ALA A 43 39.23 -1.82 -32.96
N SER A 44 38.59 -0.71 -32.59
CA SER A 44 39.05 0.64 -32.97
C SER A 44 38.49 1.69 -32.02
N ALA A 45 39.40 2.40 -31.35
CA ALA A 45 39.13 3.54 -30.49
C ALA A 45 38.59 4.74 -31.30
N ALA A 46 37.54 5.36 -30.78
CA ALA A 46 37.16 6.73 -31.12
C ALA A 46 36.56 7.37 -29.86
N THR A 47 37.30 8.33 -29.31
CA THR A 47 37.04 9.09 -28.10
C THR A 47 35.74 9.87 -28.22
N LYS A 48 34.71 9.49 -27.46
CA LYS A 48 33.60 10.39 -27.09
C LYS A 48 34.01 11.09 -25.79
N ILE A 49 34.00 12.42 -25.83
CA ILE A 49 34.04 13.25 -24.63
C ILE A 49 32.73 12.99 -23.86
N ASP A 50 32.87 12.53 -22.63
CA ASP A 50 31.76 12.25 -21.71
C ASP A 50 31.30 13.58 -21.06
N PRO A 51 30.03 13.99 -21.23
CA PRO A 51 29.45 15.12 -20.51
C PRO A 51 29.13 14.81 -19.03
N ASP A 52 29.33 13.58 -18.56
CA ASP A 52 29.07 13.13 -17.18
C ASP A 52 30.35 13.04 -16.32
N ALA A 53 31.44 13.72 -16.68
CA ALA A 53 32.66 13.73 -15.86
C ALA A 53 32.41 14.33 -14.45
N PRO A 54 32.49 13.54 -13.36
CA PRO A 54 32.26 14.05 -12.01
C PRO A 54 33.47 14.86 -11.54
N THR A 55 33.25 16.14 -11.26
CA THR A 55 34.18 17.00 -10.53
C THR A 55 34.33 16.53 -9.09
N ALA A 56 35.45 15.87 -8.75
CA ALA A 56 35.85 15.57 -7.38
C ALA A 56 36.97 16.52 -6.93
N LEU A 57 36.69 17.32 -5.88
CA LEU A 57 37.64 18.18 -5.17
C LEU A 57 37.97 17.52 -3.82
N LEU A 58 39.16 16.93 -3.71
CA LEU A 58 39.73 16.50 -2.43
C LEU A 58 40.39 17.72 -1.77
N THR A 59 40.15 17.98 -0.49
CA THR A 59 41.05 18.76 0.38
C THR A 59 41.31 17.98 1.66
N GLY A 60 42.47 17.32 1.68
CA GLY A 60 42.99 16.56 2.81
C GLY A 60 44.32 15.93 2.43
N THR A 61 45.40 16.32 3.09
CA THR A 61 46.74 15.78 2.82
C THR A 61 46.83 14.35 3.37
N LEU A 62 46.53 13.33 2.56
CA LEU A 62 46.94 11.97 2.86
C LEU A 62 48.44 11.86 2.50
N ARG A 63 49.33 12.09 3.46
CA ARG A 63 50.77 11.85 3.26
C ARG A 63 51.04 10.35 3.21
N VAL A 64 51.02 9.81 2.00
CA VAL A 64 51.63 8.51 1.71
C VAL A 64 53.13 8.75 1.48
N LEU A 65 53.93 8.70 2.55
CA LEU A 65 55.39 8.66 2.42
C LEU A 65 55.79 7.23 2.06
N ALA A 66 55.69 6.87 0.78
CA ALA A 66 56.39 5.70 0.26
C ALA A 66 57.76 6.19 -0.24
N ASP A 67 58.79 6.09 0.60
CA ASP A 67 60.18 6.25 0.17
C ASP A 67 60.57 4.99 -0.61
N VAL A 68 60.15 4.92 -1.88
CA VAL A 68 60.47 3.80 -2.76
C VAL A 68 61.88 4.03 -3.28
N ASP A 69 62.87 3.46 -2.59
CA ASP A 69 64.26 3.43 -3.05
C ASP A 69 64.34 2.66 -4.37
N HIS A 70 64.39 3.41 -5.48
CA HIS A 70 64.43 2.92 -6.86
C HIS A 70 65.50 1.87 -7.12
N THR A 71 66.56 1.88 -6.32
CA THR A 71 67.68 0.96 -6.50
C THR A 71 67.37 -0.48 -6.07
N ARG A 72 66.25 -0.75 -5.38
CA ARG A 72 65.93 -2.10 -4.85
C ARG A 72 64.79 -2.85 -5.54
N ALA A 73 63.90 -2.18 -6.28
CA ALA A 73 62.66 -2.83 -6.72
C ALA A 73 62.86 -3.83 -7.88
N GLY A 74 63.84 -3.64 -8.77
CA GLY A 74 64.22 -4.64 -9.80
C GLY A 74 63.14 -5.03 -10.84
N SER A 75 61.87 -4.63 -10.69
CA SER A 75 60.77 -4.77 -11.66
C SER A 75 59.52 -3.95 -11.26
N LEU A 76 58.67 -3.62 -12.24
CA LEU A 76 57.38 -2.92 -12.06
C LEU A 76 56.47 -3.62 -11.04
N GLU A 77 56.46 -4.95 -11.03
CA GLU A 77 55.61 -5.74 -10.13
C GLU A 77 56.12 -5.78 -8.69
N ALA A 78 57.41 -5.53 -8.48
CA ALA A 78 58.01 -5.40 -7.15
C ALA A 78 57.92 -3.96 -6.61
N ALA A 79 57.99 -2.94 -7.49
CA ALA A 79 57.68 -1.56 -7.14
C ALA A 79 56.19 -1.41 -6.73
N ARG A 80 55.28 -2.03 -7.47
CA ARG A 80 53.84 -2.11 -7.10
C ARG A 80 53.60 -2.77 -5.74
N ARG A 81 54.33 -3.84 -5.42
CA ARG A 81 54.24 -4.50 -4.10
C ARG A 81 54.84 -3.66 -2.97
N ALA A 82 55.85 -2.83 -3.27
CA ALA A 82 56.50 -1.95 -2.30
C ALA A 82 55.74 -0.62 -2.07
N ALA A 83 54.99 -0.13 -3.07
CA ALA A 83 54.22 1.11 -3.01
C ALA A 83 52.82 0.97 -2.41
N ALA A 84 52.33 -0.27 -2.20
CA ALA A 84 51.02 -0.51 -1.61
C ALA A 84 50.96 0.00 -0.16
N VAL A 85 50.04 0.92 0.13
CA VAL A 85 49.94 1.55 1.46
C VAL A 85 48.69 1.09 2.18
N SER A 86 48.88 0.68 3.44
CA SER A 86 47.79 0.29 4.32
C SER A 86 47.19 1.52 4.98
N LEU A 87 45.93 1.81 4.66
CA LEU A 87 45.16 2.84 5.36
C LEU A 87 44.24 2.16 6.37
N ALA A 88 44.37 2.57 7.63
CA ALA A 88 43.46 2.19 8.69
C ALA A 88 42.43 3.30 8.90
N GLY A 89 41.16 2.93 8.95
CA GLY A 89 40.06 3.87 9.14
C GLY A 89 38.76 3.18 9.50
N SER A 90 37.72 3.97 9.73
CA SER A 90 36.35 3.48 9.85
C SER A 90 35.71 3.45 8.47
N LEU A 91 35.02 2.35 8.13
CA LEU A 91 34.20 2.31 6.93
C LEU A 91 33.07 3.33 7.09
N GLY A 92 33.03 4.26 6.16
CA GLY A 92 32.07 5.35 6.08
C GLY A 92 30.72 4.94 5.57
N PRO A 93 29.77 5.87 5.66
CA PRO A 93 28.44 5.63 5.18
C PRO A 93 28.40 5.48 3.67
N ALA A 94 27.54 4.58 3.21
CA ALA A 94 27.19 4.43 1.82
C ALA A 94 26.05 5.43 1.54
N SER A 95 26.23 6.42 0.66
CA SER A 95 25.23 7.44 0.36
C SER A 95 24.37 7.06 -0.85
N GLY A 96 23.14 6.62 -0.63
CA GLY A 96 22.15 6.41 -1.69
C GLY A 96 21.05 5.40 -1.33
N PRO A 97 19.82 5.57 -1.84
CA PRO A 97 18.76 4.57 -1.68
C PRO A 97 19.16 3.26 -2.37
N ALA A 98 18.89 2.13 -1.72
CA ALA A 98 19.27 0.79 -2.17
C ALA A 98 18.57 0.33 -3.48
N ARG A 99 17.66 1.13 -4.04
CA ARG A 99 17.07 0.87 -5.35
C ARG A 99 17.68 1.75 -6.42
N SER A 100 18.59 1.12 -7.19
CA SER A 100 18.77 1.35 -8.63
C SER A 100 18.81 2.82 -9.07
N LEU A 101 20.02 3.40 -9.12
CA LEU A 101 20.59 4.05 -10.32
C LEU A 101 21.96 4.73 -10.10
N ASP A 102 22.53 4.69 -8.89
CA ASP A 102 23.95 5.03 -8.66
C ASP A 102 24.64 3.94 -7.82
N PRO A 103 25.88 3.53 -8.15
CA PRO A 103 26.66 2.69 -7.26
C PRO A 103 26.94 3.48 -5.99
N VAL A 104 26.26 3.10 -4.91
CA VAL A 104 26.54 3.62 -3.58
C VAL A 104 28.00 3.29 -3.25
N SER A 105 28.87 4.27 -3.42
CA SER A 105 30.29 4.11 -3.13
C SER A 105 30.42 4.06 -1.61
N SER A 106 31.03 3.01 -1.06
CA SER A 106 31.41 3.00 0.35
C SER A 106 32.62 3.91 0.52
N TYR A 107 32.73 4.59 1.66
CA TYR A 107 33.86 5.50 1.91
C TYR A 107 34.74 4.96 3.03
N LEU A 108 35.98 5.44 3.15
CA LEU A 108 36.87 5.20 4.28
C LEU A 108 37.15 6.54 4.98
N GLN A 109 36.91 6.64 6.29
CA GLN A 109 37.33 7.81 7.05
C GLN A 109 38.81 7.71 7.42
N VAL A 110 39.62 8.65 6.95
CA VAL A 110 41.01 8.81 7.40
C VAL A 110 41.21 10.25 7.84
N GLY A 111 41.50 10.46 9.13
CA GLY A 111 41.76 11.80 9.67
C GLY A 111 40.62 12.81 9.44
N GLY A 112 39.36 12.35 9.41
CA GLY A 112 38.18 13.21 9.17
C GLY A 112 37.80 13.39 7.69
N VAL A 113 38.53 12.79 6.75
CA VAL A 113 38.27 12.83 5.30
C VAL A 113 37.61 11.53 4.86
N TRP A 114 36.52 11.61 4.08
CA TRP A 114 35.86 10.46 3.46
C TRP A 114 36.48 10.15 2.09
N VAL A 115 37.13 8.99 1.96
CA VAL A 115 37.78 8.54 0.72
C VAL A 115 36.91 7.48 0.03
N PRO A 116 36.47 7.66 -1.22
CA PRO A 116 35.61 6.69 -1.91
C PRO A 116 36.34 5.37 -2.16
N LEU A 117 35.64 4.25 -1.98
CA LEU A 117 36.07 2.89 -2.26
C LEU A 117 35.26 2.30 -3.42
N ARG A 118 35.87 1.42 -4.22
CA ARG A 118 35.16 0.64 -5.24
C ARG A 118 34.21 -0.34 -4.57
N SER A 119 32.95 -0.38 -5.02
CA SER A 119 31.87 -1.22 -4.46
C SER A 119 32.22 -2.72 -4.38
N ALA A 120 32.98 -3.24 -5.36
CA ALA A 120 33.41 -4.64 -5.40
C ALA A 120 34.32 -5.07 -4.23
N ALA A 121 34.92 -4.14 -3.49
CA ALA A 121 35.87 -4.45 -2.42
C ALA A 121 35.26 -4.53 -1.01
N VAL A 122 34.02 -4.04 -0.84
CA VAL A 122 33.43 -3.72 0.48
C VAL A 122 31.98 -4.18 0.63
N GLY A 123 31.40 -4.83 -0.39
CA GLY A 123 29.98 -5.21 -0.42
C GLY A 123 29.49 -6.03 0.78
N ASP A 124 30.39 -6.78 1.44
CA ASP A 124 30.06 -7.63 2.60
C ASP A 124 30.47 -7.03 3.96
N VAL A 125 31.00 -5.80 3.98
CA VAL A 125 31.49 -5.16 5.21
C VAL A 125 30.48 -4.12 5.70
N ALA A 126 29.96 -4.32 6.92
CA ALA A 126 29.04 -3.36 7.53
C ALA A 126 29.68 -1.97 7.65
N PRO A 127 28.95 -0.87 7.38
CA PRO A 127 29.43 0.49 7.68
C PRO A 127 29.91 0.61 9.15
N GLY A 128 30.76 1.58 9.46
CA GLY A 128 31.34 1.72 10.80
C GLY A 128 32.31 0.62 11.24
N SER A 129 32.54 -0.42 10.42
CA SER A 129 33.59 -1.42 10.66
C SER A 129 34.97 -0.76 10.71
N ALA A 130 35.81 -1.18 11.63
CA ALA A 130 37.23 -0.84 11.58
C ALA A 130 37.85 -1.64 10.44
N VAL A 131 38.36 -0.96 9.41
CA VAL A 131 38.90 -1.60 8.22
C VAL A 131 40.33 -1.15 7.99
N THR A 132 41.16 -2.08 7.55
CA THR A 132 42.45 -1.76 6.91
C THR A 132 42.32 -2.07 5.45
N VAL A 133 42.45 -1.06 4.61
CA VAL A 133 42.47 -1.23 3.16
C VAL A 133 43.90 -1.12 2.66
N ARG A 134 44.25 -1.99 1.72
CA ARG A 134 45.46 -1.83 0.91
C ARG A 134 45.08 -0.97 -0.29
N VAL A 135 45.74 0.18 -0.40
CA VAL A 135 45.59 1.10 -1.52
C VAL A 135 46.63 0.78 -2.58
N GLU A 136 46.19 0.46 -3.79
CA GLU A 136 47.07 0.41 -4.96
C GLU A 136 47.29 1.84 -5.48
N VAL A 137 48.56 2.19 -5.66
CA VAL A 137 48.96 3.50 -6.20
C VAL A 137 48.67 3.53 -7.70
N PRO A 138 47.91 4.51 -8.23
CA PRO A 138 47.60 4.60 -9.65
C PRO A 138 48.86 4.64 -10.54
N GLU A 139 48.80 3.99 -11.71
CA GLU A 139 49.94 3.85 -12.64
C GLU A 139 50.65 5.18 -12.96
N PRO A 140 49.95 6.31 -13.19
CA PRO A 140 50.63 7.59 -13.47
C PRO A 140 51.44 8.12 -12.27
N VAL A 141 51.01 7.82 -11.04
CA VAL A 141 51.73 8.22 -9.82
C VAL A 141 52.95 7.34 -9.62
N VAL A 142 52.83 6.04 -9.91
CA VAL A 142 53.98 5.12 -9.93
C VAL A 142 54.99 5.62 -10.95
N GLN A 143 54.56 5.94 -12.17
CA GLN A 143 55.41 6.38 -13.26
C GLN A 143 56.12 7.72 -12.98
N ALA A 144 55.43 8.70 -12.39
CA ALA A 144 56.06 9.96 -11.96
C ALA A 144 57.15 9.74 -10.90
N VAL A 145 56.93 8.81 -9.95
CA VAL A 145 57.96 8.40 -8.99
C VAL A 145 59.10 7.63 -9.69
N GLU A 146 58.82 6.87 -10.76
CA GLU A 146 59.84 6.24 -11.64
C GLU A 146 60.76 7.23 -12.34
N ASP A 147 60.19 8.36 -12.77
CA ASP A 147 60.94 9.43 -13.43
C ASP A 147 61.70 10.34 -12.44
N GLY A 148 61.68 10.01 -11.14
CA GLY A 148 62.34 10.77 -10.07
C GLY A 148 61.57 12.03 -9.66
N GLU A 149 60.31 12.18 -10.09
CA GLU A 149 59.48 13.31 -9.71
C GLU A 149 58.91 13.13 -8.29
N ARG A 150 58.97 14.20 -7.51
CA ARG A 150 58.32 14.27 -6.21
C ARG A 150 56.85 14.63 -6.43
N VAL A 151 55.96 13.64 -6.24
CA VAL A 151 54.51 13.85 -6.33
C VAL A 151 53.95 14.27 -4.97
N ASP A 152 53.84 15.58 -4.74
CA ASP A 152 53.08 16.14 -3.61
C ASP A 152 51.63 16.41 -4.07
N ALA A 153 50.68 15.55 -3.68
CA ALA A 153 49.27 15.78 -3.94
C ALA A 153 48.72 16.86 -2.99
N THR A 154 48.74 18.12 -3.43
CA THR A 154 47.99 19.22 -2.82
C THR A 154 46.98 19.80 -3.80
N PRO A 155 45.72 20.01 -3.40
CA PRO A 155 44.69 20.62 -4.25
C PRO A 155 44.98 22.11 -4.45
N ASP A 156 44.81 22.59 -5.68
CA ASP A 156 45.16 23.96 -6.07
C ASP A 156 44.32 25.01 -5.31
N SER A 157 45.02 26.04 -4.81
CA SER A 157 44.43 27.34 -4.50
C SER A 157 45.13 28.43 -5.31
N ARG A 158 44.74 28.53 -6.60
CA ARG A 158 44.83 29.70 -7.50
C ARG A 158 46.24 30.29 -7.73
N SER A 159 46.77 30.17 -8.96
CA SER A 159 47.11 31.26 -9.92
C SER A 159 48.30 30.90 -10.84
N ALA A 160 48.10 31.03 -12.16
CA ALA A 160 49.07 30.68 -13.19
C ALA A 160 49.81 31.91 -13.75
N ALA A 161 51.13 31.82 -13.89
CA ALA A 161 51.94 32.60 -14.82
C ALA A 161 53.15 31.77 -15.29
N THR A 162 53.34 31.64 -16.60
CA THR A 162 54.39 30.81 -17.22
C THR A 162 55.59 31.68 -17.65
N THR A 163 56.82 31.19 -17.49
CA THR A 163 58.01 31.72 -18.16
C THR A 163 58.97 30.58 -18.49
N THR A 164 59.52 30.57 -19.72
CA THR A 164 60.41 29.53 -20.25
C THR A 164 61.87 29.77 -19.83
N ILE A 165 62.58 28.72 -19.40
CA ILE A 165 64.02 28.76 -19.08
C ILE A 165 64.81 28.16 -20.26
N PRO A 166 65.85 28.82 -20.79
CA PRO A 166 66.67 28.31 -21.90
C PRO A 166 67.59 27.15 -21.49
N GLU A 167 67.81 26.20 -22.41
CA GLU A 167 68.63 24.97 -22.25
C GLU A 167 70.02 25.19 -21.64
N GLY A 168 70.70 26.30 -21.93
CA GLY A 168 72.02 26.60 -21.34
C GLY A 168 72.01 26.77 -19.81
N THR A 169 70.84 26.92 -19.19
CA THR A 169 70.66 27.02 -17.73
C THR A 169 70.48 25.65 -17.07
N LEU A 170 70.09 24.62 -17.83
CA LEU A 170 69.95 23.24 -17.38
C LEU A 170 71.32 22.55 -17.30
N ASP A 171 72.20 22.78 -18.27
CA ASP A 171 73.52 22.15 -18.32
C ASP A 171 74.44 22.58 -17.16
N ALA A 172 74.25 23.78 -16.61
CA ALA A 172 75.06 24.29 -15.49
C ALA A 172 74.67 23.70 -14.11
N ALA A 173 73.55 22.99 -14.00
CA ALA A 173 73.07 22.41 -12.73
C ALA A 173 73.55 20.97 -12.49
N ALA A 174 74.18 20.33 -13.48
CA ALA A 174 74.67 18.96 -13.39
C ALA A 174 75.95 18.82 -12.55
N ASP A 175 76.75 19.89 -12.45
CA ASP A 175 78.09 19.82 -11.82
C ASP A 175 78.18 20.50 -10.43
N ALA A 176 77.15 21.23 -9.98
CA ALA A 176 77.02 21.73 -8.59
C ALA A 176 75.57 22.20 -8.26
N PRO A 177 75.13 22.20 -6.97
CA PRO A 177 73.80 22.66 -6.57
C PRO A 177 73.55 24.11 -6.96
N ALA A 178 72.42 24.39 -7.60
CA ALA A 178 72.06 25.75 -8.00
C ALA A 178 71.92 26.67 -6.76
N PRO A 179 72.41 27.93 -6.81
CA PRO A 179 72.23 28.88 -5.71
C PRO A 179 70.74 29.07 -5.37
N ALA A 180 70.41 29.23 -4.09
CA ALA A 180 69.01 29.42 -3.63
C ALA A 180 68.31 30.64 -4.25
N SER A 181 69.06 31.54 -4.88
CA SER A 181 68.53 32.70 -5.62
C SER A 181 68.22 32.42 -7.10
N SER A 182 68.49 31.22 -7.63
CA SER A 182 68.29 30.86 -9.05
C SER A 182 66.82 30.55 -9.40
N ALA A 183 66.47 30.65 -10.69
CA ALA A 183 65.14 30.29 -11.19
C ALA A 183 64.86 28.78 -11.08
N LEU A 184 65.91 27.95 -11.13
CA LEU A 184 65.83 26.48 -11.00
C LEU A 184 65.40 26.06 -9.58
N ALA A 185 65.92 26.74 -8.54
CA ALA A 185 65.52 26.50 -7.15
C ALA A 185 64.08 26.96 -6.82
N ARG A 186 63.41 27.67 -7.75
CA ARG A 186 62.04 28.17 -7.61
C ARG A 186 61.02 27.48 -8.52
N ALA A 187 61.45 26.57 -9.38
CA ALA A 187 60.56 25.85 -10.29
C ALA A 187 60.10 24.54 -9.64
N SER A 188 58.91 24.55 -9.03
CA SER A 188 58.18 23.33 -8.68
C SER A 188 57.21 23.02 -9.80
N ALA A 189 57.41 21.89 -10.49
CA ALA A 189 56.44 21.36 -11.44
C ALA A 189 55.19 20.89 -10.67
N VAL A 190 54.02 21.38 -11.06
CA VAL A 190 52.73 20.88 -10.58
C VAL A 190 51.86 20.64 -11.81
N SER A 191 51.78 19.38 -12.25
CA SER A 191 50.67 18.88 -13.06
C SER A 191 50.65 17.35 -13.11
N ALA A 192 49.98 16.73 -12.15
CA ALA A 192 49.31 15.42 -12.24
C ALA A 192 48.44 15.30 -10.96
N ALA A 193 47.16 14.93 -10.93
CA ALA A 193 46.31 14.24 -11.87
C ALA A 193 44.92 14.90 -11.90
N THR A 194 44.34 15.02 -13.08
CA THR A 194 42.91 15.28 -13.27
C THR A 194 42.13 14.01 -12.97
N THR A 195 41.03 14.15 -12.23
CA THR A 195 40.05 13.12 -11.82
C THR A 195 40.64 11.93 -11.08
N ALA A 196 40.50 11.90 -9.75
CA ALA A 196 40.79 10.71 -8.96
C ALA A 196 39.76 9.63 -9.31
N GLU A 197 40.16 8.61 -10.07
CA GLU A 197 39.40 7.36 -10.11
C GLU A 197 39.26 6.78 -8.69
N PRO A 198 38.15 6.09 -8.38
CA PRO A 198 38.03 5.40 -7.10
C PRO A 198 39.23 4.46 -6.95
N VAL A 199 39.88 4.53 -5.79
CA VAL A 199 41.09 3.76 -5.52
C VAL A 199 40.77 2.27 -5.67
N ALA A 200 41.57 1.55 -6.46
CA ALA A 200 41.58 0.09 -6.40
C ALA A 200 42.11 -0.30 -5.01
N ALA A 201 41.16 -0.52 -4.10
CA ALA A 201 41.43 -0.81 -2.71
C ALA A 201 40.92 -2.21 -2.41
N GLN A 202 41.73 -3.04 -1.74
CA GLN A 202 41.29 -4.33 -1.24
C GLN A 202 41.19 -4.25 0.28
N VAL A 203 40.04 -4.65 0.85
CA VAL A 203 39.89 -4.81 2.30
C VAL A 203 40.79 -5.97 2.74
N VAL A 204 41.78 -5.67 3.58
CA VAL A 204 42.74 -6.67 4.10
C VAL A 204 42.25 -7.24 5.42
N THR A 205 41.69 -6.38 6.27
CA THR A 205 41.04 -6.76 7.52
C THR A 205 39.82 -5.89 7.74
N ALA A 206 38.75 -6.50 8.24
CA ALA A 206 37.55 -5.81 8.68
C ALA A 206 37.13 -6.39 10.03
N THR A 207 36.94 -5.53 11.01
CA THR A 207 36.34 -5.86 12.28
C THR A 207 34.99 -5.16 12.34
N ALA A 208 33.92 -5.95 12.38
CA ALA A 208 32.56 -5.42 12.51
C ALA A 208 32.49 -4.51 13.76
N PRO A 209 31.75 -3.38 13.70
CA PRO A 209 31.52 -2.60 14.89
C PRO A 209 30.77 -3.47 15.89
N ALA A 210 31.14 -3.39 17.17
CA ALA A 210 30.35 -4.02 18.22
C ALA A 210 28.92 -3.49 18.10
N ALA A 211 27.92 -4.38 18.12
CA ALA A 211 26.51 -4.00 18.06
C ALA A 211 26.21 -3.06 19.24
N ALA A 212 26.23 -1.75 18.99
CA ALA A 212 26.02 -0.75 20.01
C ALA A 212 24.51 -0.61 20.21
N VAL A 213 24.05 -0.86 21.43
CA VAL A 213 22.69 -0.53 21.85
C VAL A 213 22.55 0.99 21.81
N VAL A 214 21.40 1.51 21.37
CA VAL A 214 21.13 2.95 21.43
C VAL A 214 21.23 3.40 22.89
N THR A 215 22.09 4.39 23.14
CA THR A 215 22.22 5.00 24.46
C THR A 215 21.17 6.10 24.63
N SER A 216 20.75 6.36 25.87
CA SER A 216 19.78 7.41 26.21
C SER A 216 20.24 8.83 25.88
N SER A 217 21.53 9.04 25.60
CA SER A 217 22.06 10.34 25.22
C SER A 217 23.01 10.22 24.03
N GLN A 218 22.48 10.61 22.87
CA GLN A 218 23.15 10.72 21.59
C GLN A 218 23.75 12.14 21.45
N SER A 219 25.01 12.24 21.06
CA SER A 219 25.70 13.52 20.88
C SER A 219 25.61 14.00 19.43
N VAL A 220 25.25 15.26 19.21
CA VAL A 220 25.10 15.86 17.88
C VAL A 220 26.03 17.05 17.73
N THR A 221 27.09 16.92 16.94
CA THR A 221 27.89 18.05 16.48
C THR A 221 27.14 18.76 15.36
N VAL A 222 26.82 20.04 15.56
CA VAL A 222 26.02 20.81 14.59
C VAL A 222 26.92 21.78 13.83
N VAL A 223 26.74 21.80 12.51
CA VAL A 223 27.43 22.69 11.59
C VAL A 223 26.40 23.45 10.77
N ALA A 224 26.36 24.77 10.86
CA ALA A 224 25.55 25.59 9.97
C ALA A 224 26.42 26.06 8.80
N VAL A 225 26.10 25.57 7.61
CA VAL A 225 26.87 25.84 6.39
C VAL A 225 26.15 26.90 5.58
N SER A 226 26.77 28.06 5.36
CA SER A 226 26.28 29.01 4.36
C SER A 226 26.76 28.56 2.98
N MET A 227 25.87 28.55 1.99
CA MET A 227 26.20 28.22 0.60
C MET A 227 25.73 29.35 -0.32
N LEU A 228 26.22 29.36 -1.56
CA LEU A 228 25.74 30.25 -2.63
C LEU A 228 25.84 31.76 -2.33
N GLY A 229 26.82 32.17 -1.52
CA GLY A 229 27.02 33.58 -1.14
C GLY A 229 26.04 34.11 -0.09
N GLY A 230 25.28 33.23 0.59
CA GLY A 230 24.44 33.56 1.73
C GLY A 230 25.24 33.90 3.00
N SER A 231 24.60 34.53 4.00
CA SER A 231 25.25 34.90 5.26
C SER A 231 25.45 33.71 6.21
N ASP A 232 26.48 33.76 7.07
CA ASP A 232 26.76 32.73 8.10
C ASP A 232 25.70 32.65 9.22
N SER A 233 24.59 33.39 9.10
CA SER A 233 23.65 33.70 10.18
C SER A 233 22.29 33.01 10.08
N TYR A 234 22.11 32.00 9.21
CA TYR A 234 20.77 31.45 8.94
C TYR A 234 20.07 30.89 10.18
N TYR A 235 20.80 30.27 11.11
CA TYR A 235 20.22 29.70 12.32
C TYR A 235 21.00 30.13 13.57
N ALA A 236 20.30 30.83 14.48
CA ALA A 236 20.83 31.17 15.80
C ALA A 236 21.00 29.89 16.64
N ASP A 237 21.95 29.90 17.60
CA ASP A 237 22.14 28.77 18.53
C ASP A 237 20.83 28.38 19.24
N SER A 238 20.01 29.36 19.62
CA SER A 238 18.70 29.12 20.23
C SER A 238 17.72 28.38 19.30
N THR A 239 17.77 28.63 17.99
CA THR A 239 16.98 27.89 17.00
C THR A 239 17.48 26.46 16.91
N VAL A 240 18.79 26.25 16.83
CA VAL A 240 19.40 24.90 16.79
C VAL A 240 19.04 24.10 18.04
N ASP A 241 19.14 24.72 19.22
CA ASP A 241 18.79 24.10 20.49
C ASP A 241 17.30 23.73 20.54
N SER A 242 16.41 24.58 20.02
CA SER A 242 14.98 24.31 19.95
C SER A 242 14.64 23.16 19.00
N LEU A 243 15.35 23.06 17.86
CA LEU A 243 15.19 21.95 16.90
C LEU A 243 15.63 20.63 17.52
N LEU A 244 16.83 20.59 18.11
CA LEU A 244 17.35 19.37 18.76
C LEU A 244 16.52 18.98 19.99
N ALA A 245 16.01 19.93 20.76
CA ALA A 245 15.06 19.65 21.83
C ALA A 245 13.79 18.97 21.28
N SER A 246 13.20 19.49 20.20
CA SER A 246 12.01 18.90 19.57
C SER A 246 12.27 17.47 19.04
N VAL A 247 13.45 17.25 18.45
CA VAL A 247 13.89 15.92 18.00
C VAL A 247 14.09 14.97 19.19
N SER A 248 14.71 15.45 20.26
CA SER A 248 14.93 14.67 21.48
C SER A 248 13.61 14.34 22.18
N ASP A 249 12.67 15.27 22.23
CA ASP A 249 11.33 15.05 22.78
C ASP A 249 10.56 14.01 21.96
N TYR A 250 10.64 14.09 20.63
CA TYR A 250 10.05 13.10 19.74
C TYR A 250 10.60 11.70 20.02
N TRP A 251 11.92 11.51 19.90
CA TRP A 251 12.52 10.19 20.09
C TRP A 251 12.39 9.71 21.53
N GLY A 252 12.44 10.61 22.52
CA GLY A 252 12.17 10.28 23.91
C GLY A 252 10.76 9.74 24.11
N GLU A 253 9.74 10.37 23.51
CA GLU A 253 8.37 9.90 23.53
C GLU A 253 8.21 8.53 22.85
N GLN A 254 8.77 8.36 21.63
CA GLN A 254 8.63 7.12 20.86
C GLN A 254 9.30 5.92 21.52
N THR A 255 10.35 6.15 22.31
CA THR A 255 11.22 5.10 22.83
C THR A 255 11.11 4.91 24.34
N GLY A 256 10.19 5.63 25.01
CA GLY A 256 10.07 5.61 26.46
C GLY A 256 11.32 6.15 27.18
N GLY A 257 11.99 7.13 26.56
CA GLY A 257 13.20 7.78 27.08
C GLY A 257 14.52 7.04 26.78
N ALA A 258 14.48 5.97 25.98
CA ALA A 258 15.69 5.22 25.62
C ALA A 258 16.57 5.95 24.59
N VAL A 259 16.03 6.94 23.89
CA VAL A 259 16.74 7.75 22.90
C VAL A 259 16.48 9.22 23.15
N GLY A 260 17.56 10.01 23.23
CA GLY A 260 17.52 11.46 23.34
C GLY A 260 18.76 12.06 22.69
N PHE A 261 18.63 13.28 22.17
CA PHE A 261 19.69 13.96 21.43
C PHE A 261 20.12 15.23 22.16
N ARG A 262 21.42 15.47 22.22
CA ARG A 262 22.00 16.70 22.78
C ARG A 262 23.05 17.27 21.86
N ARG A 263 23.12 18.59 21.77
CA ARG A 263 24.20 19.27 21.05
C ARG A 263 25.55 19.02 21.74
N ASP A 264 26.58 18.77 20.94
CA ASP A 264 27.96 18.63 21.37
C ASP A 264 28.75 19.89 20.96
N GLY A 265 29.10 20.73 21.94
CA GLY A 265 29.86 21.96 21.71
C GLY A 265 29.08 23.11 21.05
N ALA A 266 29.83 24.14 20.62
CA ALA A 266 29.27 25.29 19.90
C ALA A 266 28.91 24.91 18.45
N VAL A 267 27.88 25.55 17.89
CA VAL A 267 27.54 25.36 16.48
C VAL A 267 28.67 25.96 15.62
N THR A 268 29.29 25.10 14.81
CA THR A 268 30.36 25.51 13.90
C THR A 268 29.73 26.18 12.67
N ARG A 269 30.27 27.31 12.22
CA ARG A 269 29.69 28.13 11.14
C ARG A 269 30.75 28.48 10.12
N TYR A 270 30.44 28.30 8.84
CA TYR A 270 31.31 28.73 7.75
C TYR A 270 30.56 28.77 6.42
N ALA A 271 31.12 29.52 5.47
CA ALA A 271 30.74 29.48 4.07
C ALA A 271 31.46 28.35 3.33
N SER A 272 30.69 27.46 2.71
CA SER A 272 31.21 26.43 1.81
C SER A 272 31.15 26.90 0.36
N SER A 273 32.20 26.57 -0.40
CA SER A 273 32.20 26.67 -1.87
C SER A 273 31.71 25.40 -2.55
N LEU A 274 31.37 24.36 -1.80
CA LEU A 274 30.92 23.07 -2.32
C LEU A 274 29.43 23.12 -2.67
N SER A 275 29.04 22.29 -3.65
CA SER A 275 27.65 22.01 -4.00
C SER A 275 27.20 20.66 -3.43
N CYS A 276 25.89 20.40 -3.43
CA CYS A 276 25.33 19.12 -3.01
C CYS A 276 25.46 17.99 -4.04
N SER A 277 26.21 18.21 -5.13
CA SER A 277 26.56 17.16 -6.09
C SER A 277 27.47 16.08 -5.49
N ASP A 278 28.19 16.40 -4.42
CA ASP A 278 28.95 15.43 -3.62
C ASP A 278 28.67 15.65 -2.11
N PRO A 279 27.65 14.98 -1.56
CA PRO A 279 27.33 15.03 -0.14
C PRO A 279 28.49 14.64 0.78
N ASN A 280 29.38 13.74 0.33
CA ASN A 280 30.48 13.23 1.15
C ASN A 280 31.59 14.28 1.29
N ALA A 281 31.80 15.10 0.26
CA ALA A 281 32.69 16.27 0.35
C ALA A 281 32.17 17.29 1.37
N LEU A 282 30.86 17.56 1.38
CA LEU A 282 30.22 18.45 2.37
C LEU A 282 30.37 17.92 3.81
N TRP A 283 30.10 16.63 4.03
CA TRP A 283 30.30 16.02 5.35
C TRP A 283 31.78 15.99 5.77
N SER A 284 32.71 15.77 4.83
CA SER A 284 34.15 15.82 5.10
C SER A 284 34.60 17.22 5.53
N GLU A 285 34.19 18.26 4.80
CA GLU A 285 34.51 19.64 5.13
C GLU A 285 33.94 20.02 6.52
N ALA A 286 32.68 19.66 6.78
CA ALA A 286 32.04 19.90 8.06
C ALA A 286 32.72 19.14 9.21
N ALA A 287 33.12 17.89 9.00
CA ALA A 287 33.82 17.10 10.00
C ALA A 287 35.19 17.70 10.36
N GLN A 288 35.97 18.08 9.36
CA GLN A 288 37.27 18.73 9.57
C GLN A 288 37.16 20.05 10.32
N ARG A 289 36.21 20.92 9.92
CA ARG A 289 36.04 22.25 10.52
C ARG A 289 35.47 22.20 11.93
N SER A 290 34.63 21.22 12.24
CA SER A 290 34.05 21.03 13.58
C SER A 290 34.89 20.15 14.50
N GLY A 291 35.87 19.41 13.96
CA GLY A 291 36.60 18.38 14.68
C GLY A 291 35.77 17.12 14.97
N PHE A 292 34.67 16.91 14.24
CA PHE A 292 33.84 15.72 14.41
C PHE A 292 34.61 14.46 14.01
N ILE A 293 34.50 13.44 14.86
CA ILE A 293 35.01 12.10 14.62
C ILE A 293 33.83 11.15 14.79
N GLN A 294 33.55 10.34 13.75
CA GLN A 294 32.46 9.38 13.82
C GLN A 294 32.76 8.33 14.90
N GLY A 295 31.72 7.94 15.61
CA GLY A 295 31.81 6.91 16.64
C GLY A 295 30.44 6.66 17.27
N ALA A 296 30.38 5.65 18.14
CA ALA A 296 29.14 5.20 18.75
C ALA A 296 28.35 6.37 19.38
N GLY A 297 27.11 6.53 18.94
CA GLY A 297 26.18 7.58 19.35
C GLY A 297 26.62 9.02 19.08
N ARG A 298 27.53 9.22 18.11
CA ARG A 298 27.97 10.53 17.65
C ARG A 298 27.42 10.83 16.27
N HIS A 299 26.75 11.96 16.15
CA HIS A 299 26.06 12.40 14.96
C HIS A 299 26.63 13.74 14.49
N LEU A 300 26.87 13.88 13.19
CA LEU A 300 27.16 15.17 12.55
C LEU A 300 25.91 15.64 11.82
N LEU A 301 25.41 16.83 12.19
CA LEU A 301 24.25 17.44 11.55
C LEU A 301 24.66 18.74 10.85
N LEU A 302 24.54 18.77 9.54
CA LEU A 302 24.69 19.98 8.74
C LEU A 302 23.31 20.63 8.56
N LEU A 303 23.19 21.90 8.95
CA LEU A 303 22.03 22.73 8.64
C LEU A 303 22.38 23.59 7.42
N LEU A 304 21.78 23.27 6.29
CA LEU A 304 21.92 24.03 5.05
C LEU A 304 20.78 25.06 4.94
N PRO A 305 20.98 26.18 4.22
CA PRO A 305 19.93 27.17 4.04
C PRO A 305 18.77 26.60 3.20
N PRO A 306 17.52 27.09 3.35
CA PRO A 306 16.35 26.65 2.57
C PRO A 306 16.56 26.67 1.04
N GLN A 307 17.37 27.61 0.57
CA GLN A 307 17.70 27.78 -0.85
C GLN A 307 18.56 26.64 -1.40
N ALA A 308 19.23 25.86 -0.53
CA ALA A 308 20.04 24.71 -0.93
C ALA A 308 19.18 23.66 -1.64
N TYR A 309 17.94 23.42 -1.18
CA TYR A 309 17.02 22.50 -1.84
C TYR A 309 16.72 22.92 -3.28
N ALA A 310 16.41 24.21 -3.49
CA ALA A 310 16.17 24.77 -4.82
C ALA A 310 17.43 24.75 -5.72
N ALA A 311 18.62 24.65 -5.13
CA ALA A 311 19.91 24.57 -5.82
C ALA A 311 20.37 23.12 -6.08
N GLY A 312 19.51 22.13 -5.87
CA GLY A 312 19.79 20.72 -6.20
C GLY A 312 20.22 19.85 -5.01
N CYS A 313 20.19 20.35 -3.79
CA CYS A 313 20.35 19.50 -2.60
C CYS A 313 19.07 18.70 -2.34
N SER A 314 19.19 17.48 -1.81
CA SER A 314 18.05 16.78 -1.21
C SER A 314 17.46 17.58 -0.04
N TYR A 315 16.19 17.35 0.29
CA TYR A 315 15.56 18.03 1.42
C TYR A 315 16.17 17.58 2.76
N GLY A 316 16.44 16.29 2.90
CA GLY A 316 17.30 15.69 3.90
C GLY A 316 18.13 14.58 3.25
N LEU A 317 19.32 14.35 3.79
CA LEU A 317 20.13 13.19 3.43
C LEU A 317 20.96 12.77 4.63
N GLY A 318 20.97 11.47 4.92
CA GLY A 318 21.63 10.90 6.07
C GLY A 318 22.31 9.60 5.71
N SER A 319 23.37 9.30 6.46
CA SER A 319 23.95 7.98 6.44
C SER A 319 23.09 6.97 7.18
N VAL A 320 23.06 5.73 6.67
CA VAL A 320 22.52 4.61 7.45
C VAL A 320 23.58 4.08 8.40
N GLY A 321 23.33 4.21 9.71
CA GLY A 321 24.16 3.65 10.75
C GLY A 321 24.18 2.13 10.68
N ALA A 322 25.34 1.51 10.92
CA ALA A 322 25.49 0.05 10.84
C ALA A 322 24.87 -0.71 12.00
N SER A 323 24.54 0.00 13.07
CA SER A 323 23.81 -0.50 14.21
C SER A 323 23.02 0.66 14.81
N PRO A 324 22.01 0.40 15.64
CA PRO A 324 21.22 1.45 16.27
C PRO A 324 22.05 2.48 17.05
N GLY A 325 23.15 2.07 17.68
CA GLY A 325 24.04 2.96 18.44
C GLY A 325 25.25 3.46 17.65
N ALA A 326 25.34 3.25 16.34
CA ALA A 326 26.56 3.58 15.58
C ALA A 326 26.81 5.08 15.43
N GLY A 327 25.75 5.89 15.35
CA GLY A 327 25.87 7.29 14.93
C GLY A 327 26.04 7.43 13.41
N GLY A 328 26.29 8.66 12.95
CA GLY A 328 26.46 8.91 11.53
C GLY A 328 26.51 10.39 11.17
N VAL A 329 26.31 10.70 9.90
CA VAL A 329 26.37 12.05 9.33
C VAL A 329 25.10 12.33 8.54
N THR A 330 24.62 13.57 8.62
CA THR A 330 23.42 14.00 7.91
C THR A 330 23.48 15.47 7.58
N TYR A 331 22.78 15.87 6.52
CA TYR A 331 22.37 17.26 6.33
C TYR A 331 20.84 17.36 6.17
N VAL A 332 20.31 18.54 6.52
CA VAL A 332 18.96 18.96 6.14
C VAL A 332 19.02 20.33 5.48
N SER A 333 18.19 20.52 4.46
CA SER A 333 18.11 21.77 3.69
C SER A 333 17.08 22.76 4.24
N ASP A 334 16.69 22.64 5.51
CA ASP A 334 15.83 23.60 6.23
C ASP A 334 15.89 23.36 7.75
N ALA A 335 15.38 24.29 8.57
CA ALA A 335 15.17 24.15 10.02
C ALA A 335 13.93 23.30 10.34
N SER A 336 13.90 22.07 9.85
CA SER A 336 12.76 21.16 10.00
C SER A 336 13.09 20.07 11.02
N TRP A 337 12.59 20.19 12.24
CA TRP A 337 12.82 19.16 13.27
C TRP A 337 12.32 17.75 12.84
N PRO A 338 11.20 17.57 12.09
CA PRO A 338 10.79 16.24 11.64
C PRO A 338 11.79 15.64 10.64
N ALA A 339 12.35 16.47 9.74
CA ALA A 339 13.39 16.03 8.81
C ALA A 339 14.65 15.63 9.58
N ILE A 340 15.07 16.44 10.55
CA ILE A 340 16.22 16.11 11.41
C ILE A 340 15.96 14.79 12.16
N ALA A 341 14.74 14.57 12.68
CA ALA A 341 14.38 13.32 13.35
C ALA A 341 14.42 12.10 12.42
N HIS A 342 13.95 12.25 11.18
CA HIS A 342 14.03 11.25 10.12
C HIS A 342 15.49 10.88 9.81
N GLU A 343 16.32 11.88 9.51
CA GLU A 343 17.72 11.64 9.14
C GLU A 343 18.56 11.07 10.29
N LEU A 344 18.31 11.50 11.52
CA LEU A 344 18.92 10.88 12.70
C LEU A 344 18.40 9.46 12.93
N GLY A 345 17.19 9.14 12.47
CA GLY A 345 16.69 7.77 12.37
C GLY A 345 17.58 6.88 11.50
N HIS A 346 18.01 7.37 10.32
CA HIS A 346 18.99 6.67 9.48
C HIS A 346 20.30 6.41 10.21
N ASN A 347 20.84 7.40 10.93
CA ASN A 347 22.06 7.22 11.74
C ASN A 347 21.89 6.16 12.86
N MET A 348 20.65 5.84 13.24
CA MET A 348 20.29 4.73 14.15
C MET A 348 19.88 3.45 13.39
N SER A 349 20.37 3.27 12.17
CA SER A 349 20.09 2.12 11.30
C SER A 349 18.65 2.03 10.77
N LEU A 350 17.77 2.99 11.02
CA LEU A 350 16.41 2.91 10.48
C LEU A 350 16.41 3.13 8.97
N LEU A 351 15.44 2.52 8.30
CA LEU A 351 15.21 2.63 6.86
C LEU A 351 13.82 3.21 6.62
N HIS A 352 13.52 3.53 5.36
CA HIS A 352 12.25 4.14 5.01
C HIS A 352 11.05 3.26 5.41
N ALA A 353 9.97 3.96 5.75
CA ALA A 353 8.65 3.39 5.95
C ALA A 353 7.83 3.62 4.68
N ASP A 354 7.74 2.58 3.86
CA ASP A 354 7.14 2.62 2.53
C ASP A 354 5.71 2.05 2.57
N ARG A 355 4.99 2.18 1.45
CA ARG A 355 3.69 1.52 1.26
C ARG A 355 3.74 0.61 0.06
N LEU A 356 3.20 -0.59 0.18
CA LEU A 356 2.90 -1.42 -0.99
C LEU A 356 1.49 -1.09 -1.48
N GLN A 357 1.38 -0.43 -2.62
CA GLN A 357 0.10 -0.12 -3.23
C GLN A 357 -0.23 -1.10 -4.35
N CYS A 358 -1.39 -1.74 -4.25
CA CYS A 358 -1.87 -2.74 -5.19
C CYS A 358 -3.26 -2.33 -5.71
N GLY A 359 -3.58 -2.66 -6.97
CA GLY A 359 -4.85 -2.23 -7.57
C GLY A 359 -6.09 -3.01 -7.08
N SER A 360 -5.94 -4.31 -6.80
CA SER A 360 -7.06 -5.19 -6.38
C SER A 360 -6.64 -6.30 -5.42
N ALA A 361 -5.38 -6.34 -5.00
CA ALA A 361 -4.81 -7.36 -4.12
C ALA A 361 -4.32 -6.71 -2.83
N VAL A 362 -4.42 -7.40 -1.70
CA VAL A 362 -3.98 -6.86 -0.39
C VAL A 362 -2.46 -6.92 -0.21
N ASP A 363 -1.81 -7.77 -1.01
CA ASP A 363 -0.39 -8.09 -0.96
C ASP A 363 0.00 -8.75 -2.31
N GLU A 364 1.29 -8.77 -2.61
CA GLU A 364 1.89 -9.54 -3.70
C GLU A 364 3.14 -10.26 -3.20
N ALA A 365 3.22 -11.57 -3.46
CA ALA A 365 4.35 -12.38 -3.06
C ALA A 365 5.54 -12.08 -3.96
N VAL A 366 6.68 -11.77 -3.36
CA VAL A 366 7.93 -11.60 -4.09
C VAL A 366 8.78 -12.83 -3.77
N GLY A 367 9.01 -13.70 -4.76
CA GLY A 367 10.03 -14.73 -4.59
C GLY A 367 11.41 -14.08 -4.46
N ARG A 368 12.38 -14.74 -3.81
CA ARG A 368 13.76 -14.25 -3.47
C ARG A 368 14.57 -13.54 -4.58
N THR A 369 14.08 -13.45 -5.82
CA THR A 369 14.77 -12.87 -6.99
C THR A 369 13.87 -12.03 -7.91
N GLY A 370 12.63 -11.71 -7.51
CA GLY A 370 11.66 -10.97 -8.34
C GLY A 370 11.40 -9.55 -7.85
N GLY A 371 10.84 -8.69 -8.70
CA GLY A 371 10.19 -7.43 -8.29
C GLY A 371 8.66 -7.58 -8.31
N TYR A 372 7.95 -6.67 -7.63
CA TYR A 372 6.48 -6.59 -7.69
C TYR A 372 6.02 -6.36 -9.13
N ARG A 373 5.06 -7.16 -9.62
CA ARG A 373 4.53 -7.09 -11.00
C ARG A 373 3.23 -6.30 -11.09
N SER A 374 2.39 -6.42 -10.07
CA SER A 374 1.04 -5.85 -10.02
C SER A 374 0.89 -4.76 -8.96
N CYS A 375 1.79 -4.72 -7.99
CA CYS A 375 1.87 -3.70 -6.96
C CYS A 375 3.05 -2.74 -7.23
N THR A 376 2.92 -1.53 -6.72
CA THR A 376 3.94 -0.49 -6.75
C THR A 376 4.37 -0.20 -5.33
N VAL A 377 5.68 -0.22 -5.08
CA VAL A 377 6.24 0.34 -3.85
C VAL A 377 6.20 1.85 -3.96
N LEU A 378 5.48 2.48 -3.05
CA LEU A 378 5.51 3.91 -2.86
C LEU A 378 6.52 4.21 -1.77
N ASP A 379 7.70 4.69 -2.19
CA ASP A 379 8.73 5.17 -1.28
C ASP A 379 8.14 6.24 -0.37
N TYR A 380 8.43 6.14 0.92
CA TYR A 380 7.85 6.99 1.96
C TYR A 380 6.32 6.92 2.07
N GLY A 381 5.70 5.85 1.57
CA GLY A 381 4.25 5.72 1.49
C GLY A 381 3.53 5.57 2.84
N ASP A 382 4.19 5.14 3.92
CA ASP A 382 3.60 5.12 5.26
C ASP A 382 3.66 6.50 5.90
N ARG A 383 2.74 7.38 5.48
CA ARG A 383 2.63 8.79 5.95
C ARG A 383 2.39 8.97 7.47
N THR A 384 2.33 7.87 8.22
CA THR A 384 2.11 7.84 9.66
C THR A 384 3.33 7.33 10.43
N ASP A 385 4.46 7.14 9.76
CA ASP A 385 5.76 6.86 10.38
C ASP A 385 6.69 8.08 10.17
N VAL A 386 7.66 8.29 11.08
CA VAL A 386 8.68 9.34 10.94
C VAL A 386 9.67 9.04 9.82
N MET A 387 9.90 7.77 9.51
CA MET A 387 10.74 7.32 8.41
C MET A 387 10.04 7.42 7.05
N SER A 388 8.90 8.10 6.97
CA SER A 388 8.23 8.54 5.74
C SER A 388 8.68 9.96 5.35
N SER A 389 8.00 10.62 4.42
CA SER A 389 8.40 11.89 3.84
C SER A 389 8.25 13.00 4.88
N ALA A 390 9.37 13.51 5.39
CA ALA A 390 9.40 14.77 6.11
C ALA A 390 9.55 15.90 5.10
N ALA A 391 8.48 16.63 4.76
CA ALA A 391 8.57 17.81 3.90
C ALA A 391 8.18 19.08 4.68
N ALA A 392 8.68 20.24 4.27
CA ALA A 392 8.11 21.54 4.63
C ALA A 392 7.51 22.20 3.39
N ARG A 393 6.52 23.07 3.62
CA ARG A 393 6.03 23.97 2.57
C ARG A 393 7.16 24.94 2.22
N SER A 394 7.06 25.56 1.05
CA SER A 394 7.99 26.61 0.59
C SER A 394 8.09 27.83 1.53
N ASP A 395 7.21 27.94 2.53
CA ASP A 395 7.20 29.00 3.55
C ASP A 395 7.84 28.59 4.90
N GLY A 396 8.48 27.41 4.96
CA GLY A 396 9.10 26.88 6.17
C GLY A 396 8.12 26.28 7.19
N THR A 397 6.82 26.21 6.89
CA THR A 397 5.86 25.48 7.73
C THR A 397 5.98 23.98 7.48
N PRO A 398 6.13 23.14 8.53
CA PRO A 398 6.22 21.69 8.35
C PRO A 398 4.98 21.12 7.64
N ILE A 399 5.18 20.35 6.56
CA ILE A 399 4.18 19.41 6.03
C ILE A 399 4.34 18.14 6.87
N GLN A 400 3.72 18.15 8.04
CA GLN A 400 3.94 17.16 9.09
C GLN A 400 3.57 15.73 8.65
N ALA A 401 4.57 14.90 8.33
CA ALA A 401 4.57 13.52 8.83
C ALA A 401 5.24 13.57 10.21
N THR A 402 4.43 13.62 11.27
CA THR A 402 4.88 13.49 12.67
C THR A 402 4.31 12.22 13.28
N GLY A 403 4.18 11.19 12.46
CA GLY A 403 3.60 9.93 12.90
C GLY A 403 4.54 9.16 13.83
N SER A 404 3.95 8.24 14.58
CA SER A 404 4.70 7.40 15.52
C SER A 404 5.58 6.38 14.78
N ALA A 405 6.73 6.05 15.37
CA ALA A 405 7.62 5.01 14.83
C ALA A 405 6.90 3.65 14.82
N SER A 406 7.00 2.92 13.71
CA SER A 406 6.44 1.57 13.55
C SER A 406 7.11 0.55 14.47
N ALA A 407 6.44 -0.59 14.65
CA ALA A 407 6.99 -1.76 15.32
C ALA A 407 8.29 -2.23 14.68
N PHE A 408 8.43 -2.13 13.35
CA PHE A 408 9.67 -2.42 12.63
C PHE A 408 10.82 -1.53 13.11
N ALA A 409 10.61 -0.21 13.14
CA ALA A 409 11.61 0.74 13.60
C ALA A 409 11.99 0.48 15.06
N LEU A 410 11.00 0.36 15.95
CA LEU A 410 11.25 0.12 17.38
C LEU A 410 11.93 -1.24 17.64
N ALA A 411 11.59 -2.28 16.89
CA ALA A 411 12.27 -3.56 16.98
C ALA A 411 13.73 -3.48 16.52
N ARG A 412 14.00 -2.73 15.45
CA ARG A 412 15.36 -2.53 14.95
C ARG A 412 16.23 -1.78 15.96
N LEU A 413 15.65 -0.84 16.71
CA LEU A 413 16.31 -0.19 17.84
C LEU A 413 16.46 -1.08 19.09
N GLY A 414 15.90 -2.30 19.08
CA GLY A 414 15.93 -3.23 20.23
C GLY A 414 14.91 -2.94 21.32
N LEU A 415 13.94 -2.04 21.08
CA LEU A 415 13.03 -1.51 22.11
C LEU A 415 11.75 -2.34 22.32
N LEU A 416 11.63 -3.47 21.62
CA LEU A 416 10.54 -4.43 21.77
C LEU A 416 10.99 -5.79 22.35
N ALA A 417 12.28 -5.94 22.70
CA ALA A 417 12.86 -7.23 23.10
C ALA A 417 12.39 -7.76 24.48
N SER A 418 11.86 -6.92 25.37
CA SER A 418 11.41 -7.28 26.73
C SER A 418 9.94 -7.72 26.80
N GLY A 419 9.51 -8.61 25.89
CA GLY A 419 8.12 -9.06 25.78
C GLY A 419 7.19 -8.08 25.05
N GLY A 420 7.74 -7.03 24.46
CA GLY A 420 7.02 -6.08 23.61
C GLY A 420 6.72 -6.60 22.21
N ARG A 421 7.44 -7.64 21.76
CA ARG A 421 7.26 -8.30 20.47
C ARG A 421 7.39 -9.81 20.63
N THR A 422 6.59 -10.55 19.88
CA THR A 422 6.63 -12.01 19.83
C THR A 422 6.61 -12.48 18.38
N THR A 423 6.96 -13.74 18.15
CA THR A 423 6.92 -14.36 16.83
C THR A 423 6.03 -15.59 16.89
N VAL A 424 5.12 -15.71 15.93
CA VAL A 424 4.29 -16.89 15.76
C VAL A 424 5.19 -18.05 15.34
N THR A 425 5.25 -19.09 16.16
CA THR A 425 6.05 -20.29 15.92
C THR A 425 5.12 -21.48 15.72
N GLY A 426 5.30 -22.20 14.61
CA GLY A 426 4.50 -23.38 14.27
C GLY A 426 3.24 -23.10 13.46
N ALA A 427 2.69 -24.17 12.88
CA ALA A 427 1.45 -24.15 12.11
C ALA A 427 0.22 -24.21 13.04
N GLY A 428 -0.92 -23.70 12.55
CA GLY A 428 -2.20 -23.65 13.25
C GLY A 428 -2.60 -22.24 13.64
N THR A 429 -3.59 -22.15 14.51
CA THR A 429 -4.20 -20.89 14.97
C THR A 429 -3.67 -20.50 16.34
N SER A 430 -3.19 -19.27 16.46
CA SER A 430 -2.81 -18.64 17.72
C SER A 430 -3.57 -17.32 17.90
N THR A 431 -3.76 -16.90 19.15
CA THR A 431 -4.48 -15.65 19.47
C THR A 431 -3.59 -14.79 20.35
N TRP A 432 -3.48 -13.51 20.00
CA TRP A 432 -2.64 -12.54 20.68
C TRP A 432 -3.43 -11.28 20.98
N THR A 433 -3.30 -10.74 22.19
CA THR A 433 -3.83 -9.41 22.52
C THR A 433 -2.70 -8.40 22.36
N ILE A 434 -2.81 -7.54 21.35
CA ILE A 434 -1.81 -6.56 20.96
C ILE A 434 -2.25 -5.19 21.49
N GLN A 435 -1.40 -4.56 22.29
CA GLN A 435 -1.56 -3.20 22.81
C GLN A 435 -1.16 -2.17 21.74
N PRO A 436 -1.76 -0.97 21.73
CA PRO A 436 -1.29 0.11 20.87
C PRO A 436 0.19 0.40 21.11
N LEU A 437 0.96 0.73 20.06
CA LEU A 437 2.38 1.05 20.21
C LEU A 437 2.64 2.16 21.24
N SER A 438 1.72 3.12 21.35
CA SER A 438 1.74 4.22 22.31
C SER A 438 1.61 3.79 23.79
N SER A 439 1.29 2.53 24.09
CA SER A 439 1.21 2.03 25.48
C SER A 439 2.58 1.90 26.16
N LEU A 440 3.66 1.88 25.37
CA LEU A 440 5.05 1.65 25.78
C LEU A 440 5.30 0.34 26.58
N SER A 441 4.28 -0.49 26.78
CA SER A 441 4.31 -1.66 27.65
C SER A 441 3.33 -2.74 27.18
N GLY A 442 3.58 -3.98 27.60
CA GLY A 442 2.85 -5.15 27.09
C GLY A 442 3.25 -5.54 25.66
N LEU A 443 2.60 -6.57 25.13
CA LEU A 443 2.80 -7.05 23.77
C LEU A 443 2.25 -6.02 22.77
N ARG A 444 3.12 -5.45 21.94
CA ARG A 444 2.80 -4.37 20.99
C ARG A 444 2.99 -4.77 19.53
N SER A 445 3.65 -5.89 19.27
CA SER A 445 3.93 -6.41 17.93
C SER A 445 3.93 -7.93 17.90
N VAL A 446 3.37 -8.51 16.84
CA VAL A 446 3.39 -9.95 16.58
C VAL A 446 3.93 -10.16 15.17
N VAL A 447 5.04 -10.91 15.07
CA VAL A 447 5.66 -11.25 13.79
C VAL A 447 5.17 -12.61 13.33
N VAL A 448 4.84 -12.73 12.05
CA VAL A 448 4.48 -14.00 11.42
C VAL A 448 5.17 -14.11 10.07
N THR A 449 5.78 -15.26 9.79
CA THR A 449 6.39 -15.58 8.50
C THR A 449 5.45 -16.47 7.72
N ASP A 450 5.20 -16.13 6.46
CA ASP A 450 4.46 -17.00 5.56
C ASP A 450 5.34 -18.20 5.15
N PRO A 451 4.94 -19.44 5.51
CA PRO A 451 5.74 -20.63 5.24
C PRO A 451 5.82 -20.99 3.75
N ARG A 452 5.10 -20.28 2.87
CA ARG A 452 5.04 -20.53 1.42
C ARG A 452 5.88 -19.55 0.61
N SER A 453 6.02 -18.31 1.06
CA SER A 453 6.85 -17.29 0.38
C SER A 453 8.09 -16.86 1.16
N ASP A 454 8.22 -17.24 2.44
CA ASP A 454 9.18 -16.67 3.40
C ASP A 454 8.95 -15.17 3.70
N ASP A 455 7.86 -14.57 3.20
CA ASP A 455 7.51 -13.18 3.50
C ASP A 455 7.26 -13.00 5.00
N VAL A 456 7.81 -11.93 5.57
CA VAL A 456 7.68 -11.61 6.99
C VAL A 456 6.70 -10.46 7.18
N TYR A 457 5.69 -10.68 8.01
CA TYR A 457 4.69 -9.68 8.37
C TYR A 457 4.82 -9.32 9.86
N ASP A 458 4.71 -8.04 10.16
CA ASP A 458 4.64 -7.49 11.50
C ASP A 458 3.26 -6.87 11.73
N LEU A 459 2.56 -7.38 12.74
CA LEU A 459 1.24 -6.93 13.15
C LEU A 459 1.39 -5.94 14.30
N GLU A 460 0.91 -4.72 14.09
CA GLU A 460 0.94 -3.66 15.11
C GLU A 460 -0.42 -3.00 15.26
N VAL A 461 -0.66 -2.39 16.42
CA VAL A 461 -1.87 -1.61 16.67
C VAL A 461 -1.51 -0.15 16.79
N ARG A 462 -2.22 0.70 16.04
CA ARG A 462 -2.17 2.15 16.20
C ARG A 462 -3.45 2.66 16.82
N ALA A 463 -3.31 3.59 17.75
CA ALA A 463 -4.43 4.27 18.35
C ALA A 463 -4.56 5.68 17.75
N ASN A 464 -5.78 6.21 17.64
CA ASN A 464 -5.99 7.61 17.28
C ASN A 464 -5.77 8.51 18.51
N SER A 465 -4.56 8.46 19.08
CA SER A 465 -4.17 9.17 20.30
C SER A 465 -2.69 9.61 20.21
N GLY A 466 -2.28 10.57 21.02
CA GLY A 466 -0.93 11.13 20.96
C GLY A 466 -0.61 11.69 19.56
N ARG A 467 0.56 11.34 19.02
CA ARG A 467 1.02 11.79 17.69
C ARG A 467 0.23 11.21 16.51
N ASP A 468 -0.53 10.14 16.74
CA ASP A 468 -1.36 9.52 15.71
C ASP A 468 -2.70 10.25 15.50
N THR A 469 -2.98 11.30 16.29
CA THR A 469 -4.14 12.18 16.10
C THR A 469 -4.02 13.12 14.89
N PHE A 470 -2.81 13.30 14.38
CA PHE A 470 -2.48 14.17 13.24
C PHE A 470 -1.66 13.38 12.21
N GLY A 471 -2.12 13.36 10.95
CA GLY A 471 -1.33 12.86 9.82
C GLY A 471 -1.14 13.93 8.76
N TRP A 472 -0.49 13.52 7.67
CA TRP A 472 0.02 14.40 6.61
C TRP A 472 -0.98 15.49 6.18
N GLY A 473 -0.55 16.76 6.29
CA GLY A 473 -1.33 17.94 5.93
C GLY A 473 -2.57 18.23 6.81
N GLY A 474 -2.69 17.60 7.99
CA GLY A 474 -3.83 17.78 8.90
C GLY A 474 -5.12 17.11 8.44
N SER A 475 -5.08 16.34 7.35
CA SER A 475 -6.25 15.74 6.70
C SER A 475 -6.35 14.23 6.86
N THR A 476 -5.23 13.54 7.06
CA THR A 476 -5.18 12.08 7.19
C THR A 476 -5.14 11.71 8.67
N ARG A 477 -6.20 11.14 9.24
CA ARG A 477 -6.19 10.63 10.63
C ARG A 477 -5.79 9.17 10.62
N VAL A 478 -4.96 8.74 11.58
CA VAL A 478 -4.71 7.31 11.78
C VAL A 478 -6.01 6.65 12.20
N THR A 479 -6.46 5.69 11.40
CA THR A 479 -7.61 4.86 11.78
C THR A 479 -7.17 3.93 12.89
N TYR A 480 -7.92 3.90 14.00
CA TYR A 480 -7.64 3.00 15.11
C TYR A 480 -7.78 1.54 14.64
N GLY A 481 -6.79 0.71 14.97
CA GLY A 481 -6.87 -0.74 14.80
C GLY A 481 -5.53 -1.38 14.43
N LEU A 482 -5.61 -2.66 14.04
CA LEU A 482 -4.44 -3.44 13.66
C LEU A 482 -4.06 -3.19 12.21
N ARG A 483 -2.77 -2.96 11.99
CA ARG A 483 -2.14 -2.79 10.67
C ARG A 483 -1.20 -3.95 10.40
N VAL A 484 -0.97 -4.23 9.13
CA VAL A 484 -0.03 -5.25 8.67
C VAL A 484 1.08 -4.56 7.91
N LEU A 485 2.31 -4.70 8.40
CA LEU A 485 3.52 -4.25 7.71
C LEU A 485 4.26 -5.48 7.19
N LYS A 486 4.75 -5.43 5.96
CA LYS A 486 5.61 -6.45 5.35
C LYS A 486 7.06 -6.00 5.40
N ALA A 487 7.99 -6.92 5.64
CA ALA A 487 9.42 -6.63 5.51
C ALA A 487 9.75 -6.32 4.04
N ASN A 488 10.44 -5.19 3.80
CA ASN A 488 11.00 -4.88 2.48
C ASN A 488 12.34 -5.62 2.30
N ASP A 489 12.75 -5.89 1.06
CA ASP A 489 14.00 -6.57 0.72
C ASP A 489 15.24 -5.82 1.25
N ASP A 490 15.15 -4.49 1.32
CA ASP A 490 16.21 -3.63 1.84
C ASP A 490 16.25 -3.60 3.39
N GLY A 491 15.31 -4.28 4.07
CA GLY A 491 15.17 -4.31 5.53
C GLY A 491 14.32 -3.16 6.10
N GLY A 492 13.69 -2.35 5.25
CA GLY A 492 12.64 -1.38 5.59
C GLY A 492 11.28 -2.03 5.80
N SER A 493 10.22 -1.22 5.90
CA SER A 493 8.85 -1.72 6.06
C SER A 493 7.94 -1.28 4.91
N LEU A 494 6.98 -2.13 4.58
CA LEU A 494 5.93 -1.88 3.59
C LEU A 494 4.57 -1.97 4.29
N LEU A 495 3.92 -0.82 4.49
CA LEU A 495 2.54 -0.80 4.97
C LEU A 495 1.62 -1.37 3.90
N LEU A 496 0.80 -2.34 4.29
CA LEU A 496 -0.18 -2.99 3.40
C LEU A 496 -1.55 -2.32 3.48
N ASP A 497 -2.27 -2.38 2.37
CA ASP A 497 -3.67 -1.98 2.26
C ASP A 497 -4.56 -3.23 2.30
N PRO A 498 -5.26 -3.51 3.42
CA PRO A 498 -6.15 -4.66 3.53
C PRO A 498 -7.48 -4.50 2.79
N THR A 499 -7.81 -3.32 2.24
CA THR A 499 -9.03 -3.09 1.45
C THR A 499 -8.71 -2.39 0.12
N PRO A 500 -7.88 -2.99 -0.74
CA PRO A 500 -7.44 -2.38 -1.99
C PRO A 500 -8.64 -2.06 -2.88
N THR A 501 -8.74 -0.81 -3.32
CA THR A 501 -9.69 -0.39 -4.35
C THR A 501 -8.94 0.19 -5.53
N SER A 502 -9.60 0.33 -6.69
CA SER A 502 -8.99 0.94 -7.88
C SER A 502 -8.70 2.45 -7.74
N GLY A 503 -8.86 3.03 -6.55
CA GLY A 503 -8.54 4.43 -6.21
C GLY A 503 -7.58 4.51 -5.01
N THR A 504 -7.21 5.72 -4.61
CA THR A 504 -6.40 5.94 -3.39
C THR A 504 -7.26 5.75 -2.15
N ASP A 505 -7.48 4.51 -1.72
CA ASP A 505 -7.92 4.23 -0.34
C ASP A 505 -6.75 4.45 0.62
N THR A 506 -7.04 4.97 1.81
CA THR A 506 -6.07 5.17 2.90
C THR A 506 -6.37 4.26 4.10
N ASN A 507 -7.30 3.32 3.95
CA ASN A 507 -7.62 2.36 4.98
C ASN A 507 -6.51 1.31 5.08
N VAL A 508 -5.70 1.43 6.12
CA VAL A 508 -4.55 0.55 6.38
C VAL A 508 -4.78 -0.35 7.59
N VAL A 509 -6.06 -0.51 7.99
CA VAL A 509 -6.49 -1.27 9.17
C VAL A 509 -7.26 -2.50 8.73
N VAL A 510 -6.91 -3.65 9.30
CA VAL A 510 -7.70 -4.88 9.16
C VAL A 510 -8.98 -4.69 9.99
N ALA A 511 -10.08 -4.38 9.31
CA ALA A 511 -11.36 -4.08 9.94
C ALA A 511 -11.87 -5.29 10.75
N PRO A 512 -12.47 -5.07 11.95
CA PRO A 512 -13.01 -6.16 12.74
C PRO A 512 -14.01 -7.01 11.94
N GLY A 513 -13.85 -8.33 12.00
CA GLY A 513 -14.68 -9.27 11.24
C GLY A 513 -14.24 -9.51 9.79
N THR A 514 -13.21 -8.80 9.30
CA THR A 514 -12.54 -9.10 8.03
C THR A 514 -11.34 -10.02 8.26
N THR A 515 -10.80 -10.60 7.18
CA THR A 515 -9.61 -11.46 7.22
C THR A 515 -8.56 -10.91 6.28
N PHE A 516 -7.42 -10.48 6.81
CA PHE A 516 -6.21 -10.32 6.00
C PHE A 516 -5.67 -11.70 5.64
N THR A 517 -5.26 -11.90 4.39
CA THR A 517 -4.59 -13.13 3.94
C THR A 517 -3.34 -12.71 3.16
N SER A 518 -2.20 -13.30 3.46
CA SER A 518 -0.96 -13.05 2.72
C SER A 518 -1.08 -13.47 1.26
N ALA A 519 -0.25 -12.91 0.38
CA ALA A 519 -0.33 -13.19 -1.06
C ALA A 519 -0.12 -14.67 -1.41
N ALA A 520 0.77 -15.38 -0.68
CA ALA A 520 0.95 -16.81 -0.86
C ALA A 520 -0.12 -17.65 -0.12
N GLY A 521 -0.95 -17.00 0.69
CA GLY A 521 -2.04 -17.60 1.45
C GLY A 521 -1.59 -18.56 2.54
N GLY A 522 -0.35 -18.45 3.03
CA GLY A 522 0.17 -19.23 4.14
C GLY A 522 -0.04 -18.58 5.50
N VAL A 523 -0.49 -17.32 5.53
CA VAL A 523 -0.87 -16.56 6.73
C VAL A 523 -2.25 -15.93 6.55
N ALA A 524 -3.09 -16.01 7.59
CA ALA A 524 -4.30 -15.21 7.69
C ALA A 524 -4.44 -14.59 9.08
N VAL A 525 -5.01 -13.38 9.15
CA VAL A 525 -5.20 -12.61 10.38
C VAL A 525 -6.65 -12.13 10.47
N ARG A 526 -7.30 -12.41 11.60
CA ARG A 526 -8.61 -11.86 11.98
C ARG A 526 -8.47 -11.00 13.23
N THR A 527 -9.24 -9.93 13.30
CA THR A 527 -9.11 -8.93 14.38
C THR A 527 -10.42 -8.70 15.11
N THR A 528 -10.32 -8.47 16.42
CA THR A 528 -11.41 -8.02 17.29
C THR A 528 -10.89 -6.87 18.15
N ASN A 529 -11.56 -5.71 18.09
CA ASN A 529 -11.22 -4.57 18.92
C ASN A 529 -11.74 -4.79 20.35
N ASN A 530 -10.90 -4.55 21.35
CA ASN A 530 -11.25 -4.68 22.76
C ASN A 530 -11.62 -3.32 23.38
N PRO A 531 -12.46 -3.28 24.44
CA PRO A 531 -12.86 -2.03 25.10
C PRO A 531 -11.72 -1.22 25.73
N ASP A 532 -10.59 -1.86 26.05
CA ASP A 532 -9.41 -1.25 26.65
C ASP A 532 -8.47 -0.58 25.62
N GLY A 533 -8.83 -0.61 24.34
CA GLY A 533 -8.01 -0.06 23.26
C GLY A 533 -6.96 -1.03 22.72
N SER A 534 -6.90 -2.28 23.21
CA SER A 534 -6.11 -3.34 22.59
C SER A 534 -6.87 -4.01 21.44
N VAL A 535 -6.16 -4.75 20.59
CA VAL A 535 -6.77 -5.58 19.54
C VAL A 535 -6.39 -7.03 19.77
N THR A 536 -7.41 -7.90 19.79
CA THR A 536 -7.20 -9.34 19.74
C THR A 536 -6.98 -9.76 18.29
N ALA A 537 -5.78 -10.21 17.96
CA ALA A 537 -5.40 -10.75 16.67
C ALA A 537 -5.39 -12.28 16.72
N GLN A 538 -6.23 -12.91 15.92
CA GLN A 538 -6.17 -14.34 15.67
C GLN A 538 -5.29 -14.54 14.42
N VAL A 539 -4.17 -15.23 14.56
CA VAL A 539 -3.21 -15.48 13.48
C VAL A 539 -3.18 -16.96 13.16
N SER A 540 -3.43 -17.31 11.89
CA SER A 540 -3.37 -18.69 11.41
C SER A 540 -2.24 -18.84 10.42
N VAL A 541 -1.42 -19.85 10.65
CA VAL A 541 -0.35 -20.30 9.75
C VAL A 541 -0.73 -21.66 9.21
N ALA A 542 -1.05 -21.75 7.92
CA ALA A 542 -1.62 -22.95 7.32
C ALA A 542 -0.67 -23.59 6.27
N PRO A 543 -0.42 -24.91 6.35
CA PRO A 543 0.25 -25.64 5.27
C PRO A 543 -0.49 -25.50 3.94
N ALA A 544 0.21 -25.75 2.83
CA ALA A 544 -0.41 -25.70 1.49
C ALA A 544 -1.64 -26.63 1.41
N GLY A 545 -2.75 -26.11 0.89
CA GLY A 545 -4.01 -26.86 0.72
C GLY A 545 -4.85 -27.07 2.00
N LYS A 546 -4.59 -26.30 3.06
CA LYS A 546 -5.41 -26.28 4.29
C LYS A 546 -5.98 -24.89 4.54
N ASP A 547 -7.24 -24.84 4.97
CA ASP A 547 -7.89 -23.58 5.35
C ASP A 547 -7.32 -23.04 6.66
N HIS A 548 -7.14 -21.72 6.71
CA HIS A 548 -6.66 -21.01 7.89
C HIS A 548 -7.56 -21.16 9.11
N TRP A 549 -8.86 -21.11 8.86
CA TRP A 549 -9.91 -21.14 9.86
C TRP A 549 -10.77 -22.33 9.55
N ALA A 550 -10.23 -23.55 9.70
CA ALA A 550 -11.06 -24.74 9.74
C ALA A 550 -12.16 -24.45 10.77
N PRO A 551 -13.43 -24.25 10.33
CA PRO A 551 -14.47 -23.97 11.29
C PRO A 551 -14.61 -25.19 12.19
N SER A 552 -15.03 -24.97 13.43
CA SER A 552 -15.79 -26.01 14.11
C SER A 552 -16.87 -26.43 13.12
N ALA A 553 -16.87 -27.69 12.69
CA ALA A 553 -17.87 -28.19 11.74
C ALA A 553 -19.23 -27.69 12.21
N VAL A 554 -19.88 -26.85 11.41
CA VAL A 554 -21.22 -26.39 11.74
C VAL A 554 -22.07 -27.65 11.61
N ALA A 555 -22.42 -28.26 12.75
CA ALA A 555 -23.25 -29.44 12.78
C ALA A 555 -24.69 -29.01 12.47
N THR A 556 -24.93 -28.65 11.22
CA THR A 556 -26.28 -28.42 10.69
C THR A 556 -26.81 -29.70 10.10
N THR A 557 -28.10 -29.94 10.31
CA THR A 557 -28.84 -30.96 9.55
C THR A 557 -29.63 -30.27 8.44
N VAL A 558 -29.60 -30.83 7.24
CA VAL A 558 -30.47 -30.37 6.15
C VAL A 558 -31.90 -30.81 6.49
N ALA A 559 -32.71 -29.88 7.00
CA ALA A 559 -34.07 -30.16 7.46
C ALA A 559 -35.01 -30.48 6.28
N GLY A 560 -34.70 -29.97 5.09
CA GLY A 560 -35.42 -30.30 3.88
C GLY A 560 -34.84 -29.63 2.64
N ARG A 561 -35.14 -30.23 1.49
CA ARG A 561 -34.89 -29.65 0.17
C ARG A 561 -36.23 -29.43 -0.52
N LEU A 562 -36.50 -28.18 -0.89
CA LEU A 562 -37.69 -27.78 -1.63
C LEU A 562 -37.29 -27.63 -3.09
N GLN A 563 -37.73 -28.56 -3.92
CA GLN A 563 -37.35 -28.65 -5.34
C GLN A 563 -38.51 -29.16 -6.18
N GLY A 564 -38.51 -28.80 -7.46
CA GLY A 564 -39.26 -29.50 -8.49
C GLY A 564 -38.39 -29.74 -9.72
N ASP A 565 -38.99 -30.25 -10.80
CA ASP A 565 -38.29 -30.53 -12.05
C ASP A 565 -37.71 -29.26 -12.71
N ASP A 566 -38.34 -28.12 -12.43
CA ASP A 566 -37.97 -26.80 -12.90
C ASP A 566 -38.25 -25.72 -11.84
N ARG A 567 -37.99 -24.46 -12.19
CA ARG A 567 -38.22 -23.28 -11.34
C ARG A 567 -39.68 -23.13 -10.89
N TYR A 568 -40.64 -23.56 -11.68
CA TYR A 568 -42.06 -23.48 -11.35
C TYR A 568 -42.41 -24.55 -10.32
N GLY A 569 -41.89 -25.77 -10.51
CA GLY A 569 -41.95 -26.85 -9.55
C GLY A 569 -41.34 -26.46 -8.20
N THR A 570 -40.13 -25.88 -8.18
CA THR A 570 -39.51 -25.38 -6.94
C THR A 570 -40.39 -24.35 -6.24
N ALA A 571 -40.91 -23.35 -6.97
CA ALA A 571 -41.79 -22.33 -6.39
C ALA A 571 -43.07 -22.94 -5.77
N THR A 572 -43.66 -23.95 -6.42
CA THR A 572 -44.81 -24.67 -5.86
C THR A 572 -44.47 -25.53 -4.65
N ALA A 573 -43.26 -26.12 -4.60
CA ALA A 573 -42.78 -26.84 -3.41
C ALA A 573 -42.59 -25.89 -2.21
N VAL A 574 -42.07 -24.68 -2.47
CA VAL A 574 -41.97 -23.60 -1.46
C VAL A 574 -43.35 -23.16 -0.98
N SER A 575 -44.31 -22.99 -1.91
CA SER A 575 -45.72 -22.71 -1.57
C SER A 575 -46.34 -23.81 -0.69
N GLY A 576 -46.07 -25.09 -0.99
CA GLY A 576 -46.49 -26.23 -0.17
C GLY A 576 -45.92 -26.21 1.25
N ALA A 577 -44.64 -25.87 1.41
CA ALA A 577 -43.99 -25.78 2.71
C ALA A 577 -44.49 -24.61 3.56
N LEU A 578 -44.80 -23.47 2.91
CA LEU A 578 -45.34 -22.27 3.55
C LEU A 578 -46.82 -22.40 3.90
N VAL A 579 -47.65 -22.84 2.95
CA VAL A 579 -49.10 -23.00 3.08
C VAL A 579 -49.45 -24.46 3.34
N LYS A 580 -49.19 -24.92 4.57
CA LYS A 580 -49.50 -26.30 5.00
C LYS A 580 -51.00 -26.59 4.98
N THR A 581 -51.79 -25.64 5.48
CA THR A 581 -53.26 -25.72 5.51
C THR A 581 -53.83 -24.43 4.95
N PRO A 582 -54.44 -24.45 3.75
CA PRO A 582 -55.09 -23.28 3.17
C PRO A 582 -56.24 -22.78 4.05
N THR A 583 -56.41 -21.47 4.14
CA THR A 583 -57.49 -20.83 4.90
C THR A 583 -58.47 -20.11 3.98
N SER A 584 -59.68 -19.83 4.49
CA SER A 584 -60.61 -18.94 3.79
C SER A 584 -59.99 -17.55 3.67
N GLY A 585 -59.94 -16.99 2.46
CA GLY A 585 -59.27 -15.70 2.21
C GLY A 585 -57.81 -15.80 1.73
N GLN A 586 -57.32 -17.00 1.40
CA GLN A 586 -55.95 -17.24 0.98
C GLN A 586 -55.54 -16.39 -0.24
N ARG A 587 -54.49 -15.58 -0.09
CA ARG A 587 -53.88 -14.80 -1.18
C ARG A 587 -52.70 -15.58 -1.78
N VAL A 588 -52.45 -15.37 -3.07
CA VAL A 588 -51.25 -15.82 -3.79
C VAL A 588 -50.70 -14.66 -4.61
N PHE A 589 -49.39 -14.44 -4.55
CA PHE A 589 -48.69 -13.58 -5.51
C PHE A 589 -48.19 -14.45 -6.67
N VAL A 590 -48.37 -13.95 -7.89
CA VAL A 590 -47.88 -14.58 -9.11
C VAL A 590 -46.90 -13.63 -9.79
N ALA A 591 -45.73 -14.13 -10.16
CA ALA A 591 -44.74 -13.36 -10.90
C ALA A 591 -44.09 -14.23 -11.99
N SER A 592 -43.40 -13.58 -12.93
CA SER A 592 -42.68 -14.32 -13.96
C SER A 592 -41.55 -15.14 -13.34
N GLY A 593 -41.45 -16.41 -13.72
CA GLY A 593 -40.24 -17.21 -13.49
C GLY A 593 -39.18 -16.99 -14.57
N SER A 594 -39.48 -16.24 -15.63
CA SER A 594 -38.59 -16.04 -16.78
C SER A 594 -37.69 -14.81 -16.64
N THR A 595 -38.05 -13.89 -15.74
CA THR A 595 -37.33 -12.67 -15.39
C THR A 595 -37.49 -12.38 -13.90
N PHE A 596 -36.56 -11.65 -13.29
CA PHE A 596 -36.47 -11.48 -11.84
C PHE A 596 -37.06 -10.20 -11.23
N PRO A 597 -37.03 -9.00 -11.87
CA PRO A 597 -37.20 -7.74 -11.13
C PRO A 597 -38.54 -7.62 -10.39
N ASP A 598 -39.63 -8.04 -11.05
CA ASP A 598 -40.98 -7.93 -10.51
C ASP A 598 -41.22 -8.92 -9.35
N ALA A 599 -40.60 -10.10 -9.43
CA ALA A 599 -40.72 -11.14 -8.41
C ALA A 599 -39.98 -10.79 -7.10
N LEU A 600 -38.89 -10.01 -7.17
CA LEU A 600 -38.14 -9.58 -5.99
C LEU A 600 -39.01 -8.79 -5.01
N ALA A 601 -39.77 -7.80 -5.51
CA ALA A 601 -40.66 -7.00 -4.70
C ALA A 601 -41.88 -7.80 -4.19
N ALA A 602 -42.34 -8.78 -4.98
CA ALA A 602 -43.43 -9.67 -4.59
C ALA A 602 -43.08 -10.51 -3.36
N GLY A 603 -41.83 -10.98 -3.24
CA GLY A 603 -41.37 -11.74 -2.08
C GLY A 603 -41.46 -10.97 -0.76
N ALA A 604 -41.02 -9.71 -0.75
CA ALA A 604 -41.15 -8.83 0.42
C ALA A 604 -42.63 -8.57 0.77
N ALA A 605 -43.45 -8.24 -0.24
CA ALA A 605 -44.87 -7.96 -0.06
C ALA A 605 -45.66 -9.18 0.45
N ALA A 606 -45.35 -10.36 -0.07
CA ALA A 606 -45.99 -11.61 0.35
C ALA A 606 -45.64 -11.99 1.80
N GLY A 607 -44.40 -11.72 2.24
CA GLY A 607 -44.00 -11.94 3.63
C GLY A 607 -44.56 -10.92 4.63
N LEU A 608 -44.99 -9.74 4.17
CA LEU A 608 -45.66 -8.72 4.99
C LEU A 608 -47.14 -9.04 5.23
N ALA A 609 -47.73 -9.96 4.46
CA ALA A 609 -49.14 -10.30 4.59
C ALA A 609 -49.45 -10.97 5.94
N SER A 610 -50.63 -10.68 6.49
CA SER A 610 -51.09 -11.22 7.78
C SER A 610 -51.34 -12.73 7.80
N SER A 611 -51.33 -13.38 6.63
CA SER A 611 -51.46 -14.82 6.46
C SER A 611 -50.35 -15.37 5.56
N PRO A 612 -49.94 -16.64 5.72
CA PRO A 612 -48.89 -17.25 4.88
C PRO A 612 -49.23 -17.13 3.40
N THR A 613 -48.56 -16.22 2.71
CA THR A 613 -48.87 -15.88 1.32
C THR A 613 -47.70 -16.31 0.43
N PRO A 614 -47.89 -17.27 -0.49
CA PRO A 614 -46.81 -17.74 -1.33
C PRO A 614 -46.61 -16.85 -2.56
N VAL A 615 -45.39 -16.86 -3.09
CA VAL A 615 -45.07 -16.39 -4.44
C VAL A 615 -44.96 -17.62 -5.34
N VAL A 616 -45.84 -17.71 -6.33
CA VAL A 616 -45.81 -18.75 -7.36
C VAL A 616 -45.27 -18.16 -8.66
N LEU A 617 -44.38 -18.89 -9.32
CA LEU A 617 -43.78 -18.47 -10.58
C LEU A 617 -44.58 -19.02 -11.76
N VAL A 618 -44.72 -18.22 -12.83
CA VAL A 618 -45.38 -18.60 -14.09
C VAL A 618 -44.49 -18.29 -15.30
N PRO A 619 -44.65 -18.98 -16.45
CA PRO A 619 -43.99 -18.58 -17.68
C PRO A 619 -44.47 -17.20 -18.12
N ALA A 620 -43.64 -16.52 -18.94
CA ALA A 620 -44.01 -15.20 -19.45
C ALA A 620 -45.21 -15.24 -20.41
N SER A 621 -45.39 -16.36 -21.10
CA SER A 621 -46.52 -16.62 -22.00
C SER A 621 -46.77 -18.13 -22.14
N GLY A 622 -47.91 -18.49 -22.74
CA GLY A 622 -48.28 -19.87 -23.02
C GLY A 622 -49.06 -20.55 -21.89
N ALA A 623 -49.04 -21.88 -21.87
CA ALA A 623 -49.82 -22.66 -20.91
C ALA A 623 -49.20 -22.63 -19.50
N LEU A 624 -50.04 -22.55 -18.46
CA LEU A 624 -49.59 -22.72 -17.08
C LEU A 624 -48.99 -24.12 -16.89
N PRO A 625 -47.80 -24.26 -16.28
CA PRO A 625 -47.22 -25.56 -15.95
C PRO A 625 -48.14 -26.39 -15.07
N ALA A 626 -48.13 -27.72 -15.25
CA ALA A 626 -48.98 -28.64 -14.49
C ALA A 626 -48.79 -28.49 -12.97
N SER A 627 -47.54 -28.32 -12.52
CA SER A 627 -47.19 -28.05 -11.11
C SER A 627 -47.91 -26.81 -10.56
N VAL A 628 -47.90 -25.71 -11.32
CA VAL A 628 -48.58 -24.46 -10.95
C VAL A 628 -50.09 -24.66 -10.86
N THR A 629 -50.71 -25.31 -11.86
CA THR A 629 -52.16 -25.54 -11.85
C THR A 629 -52.61 -26.45 -10.70
N ALA A 630 -51.80 -27.46 -10.36
CA ALA A 630 -52.07 -28.35 -9.22
C ALA A 630 -51.97 -27.59 -7.90
N GLU A 631 -50.96 -26.74 -7.75
CA GLU A 631 -50.76 -25.95 -6.53
C GLU A 631 -51.86 -24.89 -6.35
N LEU A 632 -52.27 -24.20 -7.41
CA LEU A 632 -53.37 -23.24 -7.34
C LEU A 632 -54.71 -23.92 -6.99
N ARG A 633 -54.95 -25.16 -7.42
CA ARG A 633 -56.12 -25.95 -6.97
C ARG A 633 -56.02 -26.33 -5.49
N ARG A 634 -54.83 -26.71 -5.03
CA ARG A 634 -54.60 -27.08 -3.63
C ARG A 634 -54.78 -25.89 -2.69
N VAL A 635 -54.19 -24.75 -3.05
CA VAL A 635 -54.24 -23.50 -2.28
C VAL A 635 -55.62 -22.85 -2.36
N ALA A 636 -56.35 -23.04 -3.46
CA ALA A 636 -57.69 -22.50 -3.72
C ALA A 636 -57.80 -21.00 -3.36
N PRO A 637 -56.98 -20.12 -4.00
CA PRO A 637 -56.85 -18.73 -3.59
C PRO A 637 -58.14 -17.93 -3.81
N SER A 638 -58.53 -17.14 -2.81
CA SER A 638 -59.62 -16.17 -2.96
C SER A 638 -59.18 -14.90 -3.70
N ARG A 639 -57.86 -14.65 -3.77
CA ARG A 639 -57.26 -13.53 -4.51
C ARG A 639 -55.90 -13.92 -5.08
N ILE A 640 -55.70 -13.64 -6.37
CA ILE A 640 -54.41 -13.74 -7.05
C ILE A 640 -53.93 -12.33 -7.40
N THR A 641 -52.73 -11.97 -6.95
CA THR A 641 -52.06 -10.72 -7.34
C THR A 641 -50.93 -11.03 -8.31
N VAL A 642 -51.10 -10.66 -9.58
CA VAL A 642 -50.08 -10.80 -10.62
C VAL A 642 -49.16 -9.58 -10.57
N VAL A 643 -47.86 -9.79 -10.37
CA VAL A 643 -46.86 -8.72 -10.29
C VAL A 643 -46.06 -8.69 -11.58
N GLY A 644 -46.05 -7.51 -12.21
CA GLY A 644 -45.41 -7.27 -13.50
C GLY A 644 -46.41 -7.06 -14.62
N GLY A 645 -45.93 -6.37 -15.66
CA GLY A 645 -46.75 -6.06 -16.82
C GLY A 645 -46.95 -7.21 -17.78
N SER A 646 -47.69 -6.97 -18.87
CA SER A 646 -48.00 -7.99 -19.89
C SER A 646 -46.77 -8.58 -20.58
N LYS A 647 -45.60 -7.92 -20.53
CA LYS A 647 -44.32 -8.47 -21.00
C LYS A 647 -43.71 -9.49 -20.04
N ALA A 648 -43.99 -9.37 -18.74
CA ALA A 648 -43.48 -10.27 -17.71
C ALA A 648 -44.40 -11.47 -17.52
N VAL A 649 -45.72 -11.23 -17.55
CA VAL A 649 -46.78 -12.24 -17.51
C VAL A 649 -47.87 -11.79 -18.49
N ASP A 650 -47.97 -12.45 -19.64
CA ASP A 650 -48.92 -12.07 -20.67
C ASP A 650 -50.39 -12.21 -20.23
N ASP A 651 -51.29 -11.60 -21.00
CA ASP A 651 -52.71 -11.61 -20.65
C ASP A 651 -53.33 -13.00 -20.82
N GLY A 652 -52.77 -13.85 -21.70
CA GLY A 652 -53.20 -15.24 -21.87
C GLY A 652 -52.91 -16.11 -20.63
N VAL A 653 -51.79 -15.89 -19.95
CA VAL A 653 -51.50 -16.51 -18.65
C VAL A 653 -52.44 -15.97 -17.58
N VAL A 654 -52.70 -14.66 -17.55
CA VAL A 654 -53.66 -14.06 -16.59
C VAL A 654 -55.08 -14.59 -16.78
N ASP A 655 -55.53 -14.78 -18.01
CA ASP A 655 -56.83 -15.35 -18.32
C ASP A 655 -56.94 -16.79 -17.78
N GLN A 656 -55.87 -17.59 -17.88
CA GLN A 656 -55.83 -18.92 -17.26
C GLN A 656 -55.89 -18.85 -15.73
N LEU A 657 -55.26 -17.86 -15.09
CA LEU A 657 -55.30 -17.69 -13.63
C LEU A 657 -56.72 -17.40 -13.09
N ARG A 658 -57.60 -16.76 -13.90
CA ARG A 658 -58.99 -16.49 -13.53
C ARG A 658 -59.82 -17.76 -13.32
N ALA A 659 -59.39 -18.90 -13.84
CA ALA A 659 -60.03 -20.18 -13.57
C ALA A 659 -59.85 -20.67 -12.11
N PHE A 660 -58.87 -20.12 -11.38
CA PHE A 660 -58.53 -20.53 -10.01
C PHE A 660 -59.00 -19.54 -8.95
N SER A 661 -59.39 -18.32 -9.34
CA SER A 661 -59.86 -17.30 -8.41
C SER A 661 -60.79 -16.31 -9.08
N GLY A 662 -61.86 -15.91 -8.39
CA GLY A 662 -62.76 -14.85 -8.86
C GLY A 662 -62.15 -13.45 -8.83
N THR A 663 -61.02 -13.27 -8.12
CA THR A 663 -60.34 -11.98 -7.96
C THR A 663 -58.89 -12.11 -8.43
N VAL A 664 -58.62 -11.67 -9.66
CA VAL A 664 -57.26 -11.62 -10.22
C VAL A 664 -56.91 -10.16 -10.53
N GLU A 665 -55.91 -9.63 -9.86
CA GLU A 665 -55.47 -8.23 -9.99
C GLU A 665 -54.03 -8.16 -10.46
N ARG A 666 -53.75 -7.28 -11.42
CA ARG A 666 -52.39 -7.01 -11.89
C ARG A 666 -51.84 -5.76 -11.22
N VAL A 667 -50.63 -5.87 -10.65
CA VAL A 667 -49.84 -4.76 -10.13
C VAL A 667 -48.63 -4.57 -11.03
N GLN A 668 -48.56 -3.43 -11.71
CA GLN A 668 -47.51 -3.09 -12.67
C GLN A 668 -47.19 -1.60 -12.61
N GLY A 669 -46.00 -1.23 -13.09
CA GLY A 669 -45.65 0.13 -13.49
C GLY A 669 -45.00 0.12 -14.87
N ASP A 670 -44.57 1.30 -15.33
CA ASP A 670 -43.95 1.47 -16.66
C ASP A 670 -42.62 0.71 -16.81
N ASP A 671 -41.93 0.51 -15.68
CA ASP A 671 -40.69 -0.26 -15.58
C ASP A 671 -40.62 -1.04 -14.26
N ARG A 672 -39.47 -1.71 -14.05
CA ARG A 672 -39.18 -2.49 -12.83
C ARG A 672 -39.16 -1.64 -11.55
N TYR A 673 -38.75 -0.38 -11.66
CA TYR A 673 -38.67 0.54 -10.53
C TYR A 673 -40.07 0.98 -10.12
N ALA A 674 -40.90 1.37 -11.09
CA ALA A 674 -42.30 1.71 -10.90
C ALA A 674 -43.15 0.53 -10.40
N THR A 675 -42.88 -0.69 -10.90
CA THR A 675 -43.51 -1.91 -10.40
C THR A 675 -43.14 -2.16 -8.94
N SER A 676 -41.84 -2.16 -8.59
CA SER A 676 -41.40 -2.37 -7.20
C SER A 676 -41.97 -1.31 -6.23
N ALA A 677 -41.99 -0.04 -6.65
CA ALA A 677 -42.56 1.06 -5.89
C ALA A 677 -44.07 0.88 -5.64
N THR A 678 -44.81 0.41 -6.64
CA THR A 678 -46.26 0.18 -6.51
C THR A 678 -46.55 -1.02 -5.61
N VAL A 679 -45.79 -2.11 -5.77
CA VAL A 679 -45.91 -3.30 -4.90
C VAL A 679 -45.63 -2.93 -3.45
N ALA A 680 -44.54 -2.21 -3.17
CA ALA A 680 -44.17 -1.77 -1.82
C ALA A 680 -45.26 -0.90 -1.17
N ARG A 681 -45.75 0.12 -1.88
CA ARG A 681 -46.83 0.99 -1.35
C ARG A 681 -48.12 0.23 -1.08
N ASN A 682 -48.52 -0.66 -1.97
CA ASN A 682 -49.73 -1.47 -1.77
C ASN A 682 -49.59 -2.41 -0.58
N ALA A 683 -48.42 -3.05 -0.42
CA ALA A 683 -48.15 -3.92 0.71
C ALA A 683 -48.14 -3.16 2.04
N ALA A 684 -47.51 -1.99 2.09
CA ALA A 684 -47.52 -1.13 3.27
C ALA A 684 -48.93 -0.64 3.63
N ALA A 685 -49.74 -0.30 2.63
CA ALA A 685 -51.15 0.07 2.84
C ALA A 685 -51.97 -1.10 3.38
N ASP A 686 -51.83 -2.29 2.79
CA ASP A 686 -52.48 -3.53 3.25
C ASP A 686 -52.09 -3.87 4.70
N ALA A 687 -50.88 -3.51 5.14
CA ALA A 687 -50.36 -3.71 6.49
C ALA A 687 -50.77 -2.60 7.50
N GLY A 688 -51.72 -1.73 7.16
CA GLY A 688 -52.23 -0.68 8.05
C GLY A 688 -51.34 0.55 8.15
N GLY A 689 -50.46 0.77 7.16
CA GLY A 689 -49.63 1.99 7.05
C GLY A 689 -48.37 2.01 7.91
N SER A 690 -48.07 0.93 8.64
CA SER A 690 -46.83 0.81 9.42
C SER A 690 -45.63 0.63 8.48
N THR A 691 -44.61 1.50 8.59
CA THR A 691 -43.46 1.53 7.67
C THR A 691 -42.20 0.99 8.34
N GLY A 692 -42.13 -0.34 8.37
CA GLY A 692 -40.86 -1.02 8.63
C GLY A 692 -39.75 -0.54 7.67
N PRO A 693 -38.50 -0.99 7.87
CA PRO A 693 -37.38 -0.51 7.07
C PRO A 693 -37.60 -0.73 5.58
N VAL A 694 -37.13 0.22 4.76
CA VAL A 694 -37.07 0.03 3.31
C VAL A 694 -35.70 -0.51 2.94
N PHE A 695 -35.69 -1.61 2.21
CA PHE A 695 -34.50 -2.17 1.58
C PHE A 695 -34.46 -1.68 0.14
N LEU A 696 -33.39 -1.00 -0.25
CA LEU A 696 -33.20 -0.43 -1.59
C LEU A 696 -32.06 -1.16 -2.28
N ALA A 697 -32.34 -1.79 -3.42
CA ALA A 697 -31.34 -2.51 -4.21
C ALA A 697 -31.30 -1.99 -5.66
N THR A 698 -30.24 -2.33 -6.39
CA THR A 698 -30.22 -2.15 -7.84
C THR A 698 -31.30 -3.01 -8.50
N GLY A 699 -31.99 -2.48 -9.51
CA GLY A 699 -32.87 -3.28 -10.37
C GLY A 699 -32.15 -3.91 -11.57
N LEU A 700 -30.85 -3.69 -11.73
CA LEU A 700 -30.06 -4.22 -12.85
C LEU A 700 -29.47 -5.62 -12.58
N ASP A 701 -29.38 -6.02 -11.32
CA ASP A 701 -28.94 -7.34 -10.88
C ASP A 701 -29.86 -7.84 -9.75
N PHE A 702 -29.76 -9.12 -9.38
CA PHE A 702 -30.69 -9.80 -8.49
C PHE A 702 -30.15 -10.23 -7.10
N PRO A 703 -28.86 -10.61 -6.90
CA PRO A 703 -28.46 -11.33 -5.69
C PRO A 703 -28.71 -10.57 -4.38
N ASP A 704 -28.33 -9.29 -4.34
CA ASP A 704 -28.48 -8.48 -3.13
C ASP A 704 -29.96 -8.29 -2.76
N ALA A 705 -30.80 -8.12 -3.78
CA ALA A 705 -32.24 -7.96 -3.63
C ALA A 705 -32.93 -9.25 -3.15
N LEU A 706 -32.41 -10.45 -3.46
CA LEU A 706 -32.96 -11.71 -2.96
C LEU A 706 -32.86 -11.82 -1.44
N SER A 707 -31.66 -11.62 -0.88
CA SER A 707 -31.47 -11.58 0.58
C SER A 707 -32.21 -10.40 1.21
N GLY A 708 -32.24 -9.26 0.51
CA GLY A 708 -32.96 -8.06 0.92
C GLY A 708 -34.47 -8.26 1.02
N ALA A 709 -35.09 -8.96 0.07
CA ALA A 709 -36.53 -9.23 0.07
C ALA A 709 -36.93 -10.09 1.27
N ALA A 710 -36.14 -11.13 1.59
CA ALA A 710 -36.36 -11.98 2.75
C ALA A 710 -36.20 -11.20 4.06
N ALA A 711 -35.17 -10.35 4.16
CA ALA A 711 -34.95 -9.48 5.32
C ALA A 711 -36.06 -8.43 5.48
N ALA A 712 -36.52 -7.83 4.37
CA ALA A 712 -37.65 -6.91 4.38
C ALA A 712 -38.90 -7.59 4.90
N ALA A 713 -39.26 -8.76 4.38
CA ALA A 713 -40.38 -9.56 4.88
C ALA A 713 -40.26 -9.85 6.39
N GLN A 714 -39.10 -10.31 6.85
CA GLN A 714 -38.85 -10.63 8.26
C GLN A 714 -39.00 -9.41 9.19
N MET A 715 -38.60 -8.23 8.72
CA MET A 715 -38.60 -7.00 9.53
C MET A 715 -39.88 -6.17 9.36
N GLY A 716 -40.90 -6.68 8.68
CA GLY A 716 -42.13 -5.93 8.38
C GLY A 716 -41.89 -4.72 7.46
N GLY A 717 -40.85 -4.81 6.62
CA GLY A 717 -40.39 -3.77 5.72
C GLY A 717 -40.83 -3.97 4.26
N SER A 718 -40.21 -3.20 3.36
CA SER A 718 -40.48 -3.26 1.92
C SER A 718 -39.19 -3.28 1.11
N LEU A 719 -39.23 -3.85 -0.10
CA LEU A 719 -38.13 -3.80 -1.07
C LEU A 719 -38.46 -2.81 -2.19
N LEU A 720 -37.55 -1.88 -2.47
CA LEU A 720 -37.56 -0.99 -3.62
C LEU A 720 -36.37 -1.29 -4.53
N LEU A 721 -36.58 -1.12 -5.84
CA LEU A 721 -35.51 -1.19 -6.83
C LEU A 721 -35.18 0.21 -7.36
N THR A 722 -33.92 0.45 -7.68
CA THR A 722 -33.46 1.69 -8.32
C THR A 722 -32.33 1.44 -9.31
N ASP A 723 -32.04 2.44 -10.15
CA ASP A 723 -30.80 2.47 -10.92
C ASP A 723 -29.60 2.62 -9.96
N PRO A 724 -28.45 1.94 -10.20
CA PRO A 724 -27.32 1.98 -9.29
C PRO A 724 -26.62 3.35 -9.25
N GLN A 725 -26.76 4.18 -10.29
CA GLN A 725 -26.10 5.49 -10.34
C GLN A 725 -27.03 6.62 -9.88
N ASN A 726 -28.35 6.45 -10.04
CA ASN A 726 -29.35 7.47 -9.71
C ASN A 726 -30.57 6.88 -8.99
N LEU A 727 -31.04 7.56 -7.95
CA LEU A 727 -32.31 7.25 -7.30
C LEU A 727 -33.46 7.49 -8.28
N SER A 728 -34.11 6.42 -8.72
CA SER A 728 -35.21 6.49 -9.69
C SER A 728 -36.38 7.30 -9.12
N ALA A 729 -37.05 8.07 -9.98
CA ALA A 729 -38.21 8.87 -9.58
C ALA A 729 -39.33 8.03 -8.90
N PRO A 730 -39.64 6.79 -9.35
CA PRO A 730 -40.59 5.94 -8.64
C PRO A 730 -40.13 5.53 -7.23
N ALA A 731 -38.84 5.20 -7.04
CA ALA A 731 -38.29 4.86 -5.73
C ALA A 731 -38.28 6.07 -4.79
N GLN A 732 -37.86 7.24 -5.28
CA GLN A 732 -37.90 8.49 -4.54
C GLN A 732 -39.34 8.82 -4.08
N SER A 733 -40.30 8.71 -5.01
CA SER A 733 -41.71 8.97 -4.71
C SER A 733 -42.27 7.99 -3.68
N ALA A 734 -41.87 6.71 -3.75
CA ALA A 734 -42.29 5.70 -2.78
C ALA A 734 -41.69 5.96 -1.39
N LEU A 735 -40.41 6.32 -1.30
CA LEU A 735 -39.76 6.70 -0.04
C LEU A 735 -40.47 7.90 0.61
N ALA A 736 -40.76 8.93 -0.20
CA ALA A 736 -41.47 10.12 0.28
C ALA A 736 -42.88 9.81 0.78
N ALA A 737 -43.60 8.88 0.13
CA ALA A 737 -44.94 8.47 0.56
C ALA A 737 -44.93 7.60 1.82
N MET A 738 -43.94 6.70 1.95
CA MET A 738 -43.86 5.76 3.06
C MET A 738 -43.21 6.36 4.31
N GLN A 739 -42.37 7.39 4.18
CA GLN A 739 -41.64 8.02 5.30
C GLN A 739 -41.00 6.98 6.27
N PRO A 740 -40.18 6.03 5.78
CA PRO A 740 -39.59 5.02 6.64
C PRO A 740 -38.61 5.65 7.64
N SER A 741 -38.55 5.11 8.86
CA SER A 741 -37.54 5.52 9.86
C SER A 741 -36.13 5.00 9.55
N ARG A 742 -36.00 4.03 8.64
CA ARG A 742 -34.72 3.43 8.26
C ARG A 742 -34.73 2.93 6.82
N VAL A 743 -33.64 3.18 6.11
CA VAL A 743 -33.39 2.67 4.75
C VAL A 743 -32.07 1.92 4.72
N TYR A 744 -32.11 0.66 4.28
CA TYR A 744 -30.92 -0.14 4.02
C TYR A 744 -30.65 -0.17 2.52
N VAL A 745 -29.52 0.38 2.08
CA VAL A 745 -29.09 0.32 0.69
C VAL A 745 -28.21 -0.92 0.51
N LEU A 746 -28.59 -1.80 -0.41
CA LEU A 746 -27.98 -3.11 -0.57
C LEU A 746 -26.94 -3.14 -1.69
N GLY A 747 -25.82 -3.80 -1.40
CA GLY A 747 -24.76 -4.07 -2.37
C GLY A 747 -23.78 -2.91 -2.58
N GLY A 748 -22.60 -3.25 -3.10
CA GLY A 748 -21.56 -2.28 -3.46
C GLY A 748 -21.87 -1.50 -4.74
N GLN A 749 -22.74 -2.02 -5.62
CA GLN A 749 -23.02 -1.42 -6.93
C GLN A 749 -23.81 -0.10 -6.87
N VAL A 750 -24.63 0.09 -5.84
CA VAL A 750 -25.40 1.34 -5.67
C VAL A 750 -24.45 2.45 -5.26
N SER A 751 -24.36 3.56 -6.00
CA SER A 751 -23.38 4.62 -5.80
C SER A 751 -23.60 5.38 -4.49
N ALA A 752 -22.56 6.06 -3.98
CA ALA A 752 -22.70 6.97 -2.85
C ALA A 752 -23.67 8.14 -3.15
N GLY A 753 -23.78 8.55 -4.43
CA GLY A 753 -24.73 9.57 -4.87
C GLY A 753 -26.19 9.16 -4.62
N VAL A 754 -26.53 7.88 -4.83
CA VAL A 754 -27.87 7.35 -4.51
C VAL A 754 -28.13 7.43 -3.00
N LEU A 755 -27.14 7.13 -2.15
CA LEU A 755 -27.31 7.27 -0.69
C LEU A 755 -27.64 8.71 -0.30
N SER A 756 -26.92 9.68 -0.86
CA SER A 756 -27.19 11.10 -0.62
C SER A 756 -28.60 11.50 -1.09
N GLN A 757 -29.05 11.00 -2.25
CA GLN A 757 -30.39 11.24 -2.76
C GLN A 757 -31.48 10.59 -1.88
N VAL A 758 -31.24 9.40 -1.34
CA VAL A 758 -32.13 8.75 -0.38
C VAL A 758 -32.22 9.56 0.91
N SER A 759 -31.09 9.97 1.49
CA SER A 759 -31.07 10.82 2.69
C SER A 759 -31.80 12.15 2.47
N ALA A 760 -31.70 12.73 1.28
CA ALA A 760 -32.45 13.94 0.93
C ALA A 760 -33.96 13.69 0.78
N ALA A 761 -34.37 12.55 0.25
CA ALA A 761 -35.78 12.18 0.07
C ALA A 761 -36.48 11.88 1.41
N VAL A 762 -35.74 11.36 2.38
CA VAL A 762 -36.25 10.99 3.72
C VAL A 762 -35.28 11.45 4.82
N PRO A 763 -35.20 12.76 5.12
CA PRO A 763 -34.20 13.32 6.03
C PRO A 763 -34.33 12.85 7.48
N GLY A 764 -35.50 12.31 7.87
CA GLY A 764 -35.73 11.70 9.18
C GLY A 764 -35.30 10.22 9.29
N ALA A 765 -34.87 9.59 8.19
CA ALA A 765 -34.52 8.18 8.16
C ALA A 765 -33.03 7.94 8.44
N ALA A 766 -32.72 6.88 9.18
CA ALA A 766 -31.35 6.35 9.23
C ALA A 766 -31.04 5.61 7.92
N VAL A 767 -30.04 6.06 7.17
CA VAL A 767 -29.62 5.43 5.91
C VAL A 767 -28.31 4.68 6.14
N GLN A 768 -28.31 3.37 5.85
CA GLN A 768 -27.14 2.50 6.04
C GLN A 768 -26.92 1.63 4.80
N ARG A 769 -25.67 1.49 4.36
CA ARG A 769 -25.31 0.50 3.34
C ARG A 769 -25.05 -0.87 3.99
N LEU A 770 -25.57 -1.92 3.38
CA LEU A 770 -25.23 -3.32 3.68
C LEU A 770 -24.61 -3.93 2.41
N ALA A 771 -23.31 -4.18 2.43
CA ALA A 771 -22.57 -4.70 1.29
C ALA A 771 -21.37 -5.53 1.76
N GLY A 772 -21.14 -6.67 1.11
CA GLY A 772 -19.89 -7.41 1.21
C GLY A 772 -19.10 -7.38 -0.09
N ASP A 773 -17.95 -8.05 -0.11
CA ASP A 773 -17.04 -8.11 -1.28
C ASP A 773 -17.70 -8.74 -2.51
N ASP A 774 -18.68 -9.61 -2.28
CA ASP A 774 -19.48 -10.25 -3.32
C ASP A 774 -20.94 -10.44 -2.86
N ARG A 775 -21.74 -11.07 -3.74
CA ARG A 775 -23.16 -11.38 -3.49
C ARG A 775 -23.40 -12.25 -2.24
N TYR A 776 -22.43 -13.08 -1.87
CA TYR A 776 -22.54 -13.96 -0.71
C TYR A 776 -22.23 -13.17 0.56
N GLY A 777 -21.21 -12.31 0.53
CA GLY A 777 -20.91 -11.34 1.57
C GLY A 777 -22.04 -10.37 1.84
N THR A 778 -22.70 -9.82 0.81
CA THR A 778 -23.87 -8.95 1.00
C THR A 778 -25.02 -9.69 1.70
N ALA A 779 -25.30 -10.95 1.33
CA ALA A 779 -26.31 -11.75 2.02
C ALA A 779 -25.95 -11.98 3.50
N VAL A 780 -24.67 -12.12 3.83
CA VAL A 780 -24.18 -12.19 5.21
C VAL A 780 -24.45 -10.87 5.95
N GLU A 781 -24.10 -9.71 5.40
CA GLU A 781 -24.36 -8.41 6.03
C GLU A 781 -25.85 -8.14 6.24
N VAL A 782 -26.69 -8.50 5.26
CA VAL A 782 -28.16 -8.43 5.38
C VAL A 782 -28.67 -9.33 6.52
N SER A 783 -28.09 -10.53 6.68
CA SER A 783 -28.48 -11.44 7.77
C SER A 783 -28.09 -10.92 9.15
N LYS A 784 -26.95 -10.24 9.30
CA LYS A 784 -26.51 -9.65 10.57
C LYS A 784 -27.49 -8.60 11.09
N VAL A 785 -28.09 -7.82 10.19
CA VAL A 785 -29.10 -6.81 10.53
C VAL A 785 -30.45 -7.45 10.85
N SER A 786 -30.93 -8.34 9.97
CA SER A 786 -32.27 -8.93 10.12
C SER A 786 -32.36 -9.98 11.24
N HIS A 787 -31.23 -10.61 11.60
CA HIS A 787 -31.16 -11.70 12.58
C HIS A 787 -30.02 -11.46 13.59
N ALA A 788 -29.88 -10.23 14.08
CA ALA A 788 -28.85 -9.84 15.06
C ALA A 788 -28.86 -10.69 16.35
N GLN A 789 -29.99 -11.31 16.69
CA GLN A 789 -30.16 -12.18 17.86
C GLN A 789 -29.89 -13.67 17.56
N GLY A 790 -29.49 -14.00 16.33
CA GLY A 790 -29.32 -15.36 15.84
C GLY A 790 -30.58 -15.92 15.15
N ALA A 791 -30.42 -17.08 14.53
CA ALA A 791 -31.49 -17.83 13.85
C ALA A 791 -31.20 -19.34 13.97
N GLY A 792 -32.15 -20.12 14.46
CA GLY A 792 -31.98 -21.58 14.60
C GLY A 792 -31.98 -22.35 13.27
N THR A 793 -32.40 -21.69 12.19
CA THR A 793 -32.43 -22.24 10.84
C THR A 793 -32.02 -21.18 9.82
N VAL A 794 -31.52 -21.62 8.66
CA VAL A 794 -31.23 -20.75 7.50
C VAL A 794 -31.85 -21.33 6.24
N VAL A 795 -32.30 -20.46 5.34
CA VAL A 795 -32.74 -20.84 3.99
C VAL A 795 -31.58 -20.62 3.03
N LEU A 796 -31.21 -21.64 2.27
CA LEU A 796 -30.10 -21.61 1.33
C LEU A 796 -30.63 -21.67 -0.10
N ALA A 797 -30.15 -20.77 -0.95
CA ALA A 797 -30.37 -20.82 -2.39
C ALA A 797 -29.06 -20.52 -3.13
N THR A 798 -28.96 -20.93 -4.39
CA THR A 798 -27.78 -20.59 -5.19
C THR A 798 -27.76 -19.08 -5.46
N GLY A 799 -26.58 -18.48 -5.35
CA GLY A 799 -26.35 -17.09 -5.78
C GLY A 799 -26.01 -16.99 -7.28
N ALA A 800 -25.83 -18.12 -7.97
CA ALA A 800 -25.46 -18.14 -9.40
C ALA A 800 -26.64 -17.95 -10.35
N ASP A 801 -27.86 -18.23 -9.89
CA ASP A 801 -29.12 -18.01 -10.61
C ASP A 801 -30.22 -17.56 -9.62
N PHE A 802 -31.32 -17.02 -10.13
CA PHE A 802 -32.35 -16.36 -9.31
C PHE A 802 -33.63 -17.16 -8.99
N PRO A 803 -34.15 -18.07 -9.85
CA PRO A 803 -35.55 -18.51 -9.75
C PRO A 803 -35.91 -19.22 -8.45
N ASP A 804 -35.02 -20.09 -7.95
CA ASP A 804 -35.28 -20.88 -6.73
C ASP A 804 -35.36 -19.99 -5.48
N ALA A 805 -34.62 -18.87 -5.47
CA ALA A 805 -34.61 -17.92 -4.36
C ALA A 805 -35.81 -16.95 -4.36
N LEU A 806 -36.41 -16.66 -5.52
CA LEU A 806 -37.52 -15.70 -5.65
C LEU A 806 -38.74 -16.09 -4.82
N ALA A 807 -39.08 -17.38 -4.76
CA ALA A 807 -40.18 -17.88 -3.95
C ALA A 807 -39.81 -18.00 -2.46
N GLY A 808 -38.52 -17.95 -2.13
CA GLY A 808 -37.98 -18.23 -0.80
C GLY A 808 -38.21 -17.13 0.24
N GLY A 809 -38.44 -15.89 -0.17
CA GLY A 809 -38.59 -14.74 0.75
C GLY A 809 -39.67 -14.94 1.82
N PRO A 810 -40.94 -15.20 1.45
CA PRO A 810 -42.02 -15.44 2.41
C PRO A 810 -41.80 -16.68 3.28
N LEU A 811 -41.17 -17.72 2.74
CA LEU A 811 -40.80 -18.91 3.52
C LEU A 811 -39.75 -18.57 4.58
N ALA A 812 -38.69 -17.85 4.21
CA ALA A 812 -37.62 -17.42 5.11
C ALA A 812 -38.19 -16.59 6.27
N ALA A 813 -39.07 -15.63 5.97
CA ALA A 813 -39.78 -14.85 6.99
C ALA A 813 -40.67 -15.72 7.90
N SER A 814 -41.43 -16.66 7.33
CA SER A 814 -42.26 -17.59 8.13
C SER A 814 -41.43 -18.48 9.05
N LEU A 815 -40.19 -18.82 8.67
CA LEU A 815 -39.26 -19.61 9.46
C LEU A 815 -38.42 -18.77 10.44
N ARG A 816 -38.54 -17.43 10.39
CA ARG A 816 -37.65 -16.49 11.10
C ARG A 816 -36.17 -16.78 10.80
N ALA A 817 -35.89 -16.98 9.53
CA ALA A 817 -34.61 -17.44 9.01
C ALA A 817 -34.08 -16.45 7.97
N PRO A 818 -32.76 -16.19 7.91
CA PRO A 818 -32.19 -15.47 6.79
C PRO A 818 -32.18 -16.35 5.54
N LEU A 819 -32.35 -15.72 4.38
CA LEU A 819 -32.03 -16.31 3.08
C LEU A 819 -30.57 -15.98 2.77
N LEU A 820 -29.72 -16.99 2.82
CA LEU A 820 -28.30 -16.90 2.48
C LEU A 820 -28.05 -17.51 1.11
N LEU A 821 -27.13 -16.91 0.36
CA LEU A 821 -26.72 -17.37 -0.96
C LEU A 821 -25.48 -18.25 -0.86
N VAL A 822 -25.41 -19.31 -1.66
CA VAL A 822 -24.24 -20.20 -1.76
C VAL A 822 -23.83 -20.41 -3.22
N GLN A 823 -22.63 -20.95 -3.45
CA GLN A 823 -22.28 -21.42 -4.79
C GLN A 823 -23.01 -22.73 -5.12
N PRO A 824 -23.18 -23.09 -6.40
CA PRO A 824 -23.86 -24.32 -6.77
C PRO A 824 -23.23 -25.59 -6.17
N SER A 825 -21.90 -25.61 -6.01
CA SER A 825 -21.15 -26.80 -5.57
C SER A 825 -20.73 -26.78 -4.10
N CYS A 826 -20.67 -25.61 -3.46
CA CYS A 826 -20.13 -25.42 -2.11
C CYS A 826 -20.66 -24.12 -1.46
N ALA A 827 -20.43 -23.93 -0.16
CA ALA A 827 -20.79 -22.73 0.58
C ALA A 827 -19.55 -21.83 0.82
N PRO A 828 -19.56 -20.55 0.42
CA PRO A 828 -18.46 -19.63 0.71
C PRO A 828 -18.15 -19.55 2.21
N GLY A 829 -16.87 -19.41 2.58
CA GLY A 829 -16.42 -19.40 3.98
C GLY A 829 -17.17 -18.39 4.85
N ALA A 830 -17.42 -17.17 4.34
CA ALA A 830 -18.18 -16.13 5.04
C ALA A 830 -19.63 -16.56 5.36
N VAL A 831 -20.25 -17.34 4.47
CA VAL A 831 -21.61 -17.88 4.69
C VAL A 831 -21.57 -18.94 5.77
N VAL A 832 -20.60 -19.85 5.73
CA VAL A 832 -20.45 -20.89 6.77
C VAL A 832 -20.17 -20.29 8.14
N ASP A 833 -19.28 -19.29 8.21
CA ASP A 833 -19.01 -18.52 9.42
C ASP A 833 -20.26 -17.83 9.95
N GLN A 834 -21.06 -17.23 9.06
CA GLN A 834 -22.29 -16.57 9.45
C GLN A 834 -23.36 -17.54 9.95
N VAL A 835 -23.52 -18.71 9.33
CA VAL A 835 -24.43 -19.76 9.84
C VAL A 835 -24.02 -20.18 11.26
N ALA A 836 -22.72 -20.32 11.51
CA ALA A 836 -22.21 -20.59 12.86
C ALA A 836 -22.50 -19.43 13.83
N GLY A 837 -22.29 -18.18 13.40
CA GLY A 837 -22.57 -16.97 14.18
C GLY A 837 -24.05 -16.81 14.53
N LEU A 838 -24.95 -17.19 13.62
CA LEU A 838 -26.39 -17.25 13.85
C LEU A 838 -26.79 -18.36 14.82
N LYS A 839 -25.89 -19.31 15.10
CA LYS A 839 -26.15 -20.53 15.88
C LYS A 839 -27.22 -21.40 15.23
N ALA A 840 -27.26 -21.42 13.89
CA ALA A 840 -28.21 -22.24 13.16
C ALA A 840 -27.83 -23.72 13.25
N THR A 841 -28.80 -24.57 13.53
CA THR A 841 -28.64 -26.03 13.62
C THR A 841 -29.29 -26.75 12.44
N THR A 842 -30.03 -26.03 11.60
CA THR A 842 -30.73 -26.59 10.45
C THR A 842 -30.60 -25.71 9.22
N THR A 843 -30.59 -26.34 8.03
CA THR A 843 -30.66 -25.65 6.74
C THR A 843 -31.89 -26.12 5.97
N THR A 844 -32.52 -25.21 5.21
CA THR A 844 -33.54 -25.54 4.20
C THR A 844 -33.01 -25.14 2.83
N ALA A 845 -32.80 -26.10 1.94
CA ALA A 845 -32.29 -25.86 0.60
C ALA A 845 -33.41 -25.58 -0.40
N LEU A 846 -33.28 -24.53 -1.20
CA LEU A 846 -34.17 -24.20 -2.31
C LEU A 846 -33.50 -24.58 -3.63
N GLY A 847 -34.20 -25.40 -4.43
CA GLY A 847 -33.73 -25.86 -5.73
C GLY A 847 -33.15 -27.27 -5.72
N GLY A 848 -33.07 -27.83 -6.92
CA GLY A 848 -32.52 -29.16 -7.16
C GLY A 848 -31.00 -29.24 -6.98
N THR A 849 -30.46 -30.46 -6.92
CA THR A 849 -29.02 -30.70 -6.75
C THR A 849 -28.13 -30.15 -7.87
N ARG A 850 -28.71 -29.85 -9.04
CA ARG A 850 -28.03 -29.15 -10.15
C ARG A 850 -27.83 -27.65 -9.88
N SER A 851 -28.77 -27.02 -9.18
CA SER A 851 -28.69 -25.59 -8.81
C SER A 851 -27.90 -25.40 -7.52
N LEU A 852 -28.10 -26.31 -6.56
CA LEU A 852 -27.52 -26.29 -5.22
C LEU A 852 -27.24 -27.72 -4.78
N SER A 853 -25.98 -28.16 -4.87
CA SER A 853 -25.54 -29.53 -4.57
C SER A 853 -25.82 -29.93 -3.12
N ASP A 854 -25.73 -31.22 -2.79
CA ASP A 854 -25.83 -31.65 -1.39
C ASP A 854 -24.69 -31.10 -0.54
N ALA A 855 -23.48 -30.97 -1.11
CA ALA A 855 -22.34 -30.34 -0.46
C ALA A 855 -22.62 -28.86 -0.12
N ALA A 856 -23.20 -28.09 -1.04
CA ALA A 856 -23.62 -26.71 -0.76
C ALA A 856 -24.73 -26.66 0.31
N ALA A 857 -25.72 -27.56 0.24
CA ALA A 857 -26.81 -27.65 1.21
C ALA A 857 -26.34 -27.99 2.63
N SER A 858 -25.32 -28.84 2.73
CA SER A 858 -24.65 -29.22 3.99
C SER A 858 -23.55 -28.25 4.41
N LEU A 859 -23.44 -27.09 3.75
CA LEU A 859 -22.44 -26.06 4.07
C LEU A 859 -21.00 -26.56 4.00
N THR A 860 -20.72 -27.52 3.10
CA THR A 860 -19.35 -27.86 2.73
C THR A 860 -18.70 -26.62 2.16
N ARG A 861 -17.63 -26.15 2.80
CA ARG A 861 -16.93 -24.94 2.38
C ARG A 861 -16.42 -25.05 0.95
N CYS A 862 -16.54 -23.95 0.22
CA CYS A 862 -15.63 -23.64 -0.87
C CYS A 862 -14.25 -23.37 -0.25
#